data_AF-A0A212D7P1-F1
#
_entry.id   AF-A0A212D7P1-F1
#
_cell.length_a   1.000
_cell.length_b   1.000
_cell.length_c   1.000
_cell.angle_alpha   90.00
_cell.angle_beta   90.00
_cell.angle_gamma   90.00
#
_symmetry.space_group_name_H-M   'P 1'
#
loop_
_entity.id
_entity.type
_entity.pdbx_description
1 polymer ?
#
loop_
_entity_poly.entity_id
_entity_poly.type
_entity_poly.pdbx_seq_one_letter_code
_entity_poly.pdbx_strand_id
1 'polypeptide(L)'
;MCVNVLLAPLSPTGSAGPSVAMSAKAISEQTGKELLYKYICTTSAIQNRFKYARVTADTDWAHLLQDHPWLLSQVGKATGFLKNFLIEPFVPHIQDEEFYVCIYATREGDYVLFHHEGGVDVGDVDAKAQKLLVGVDEKLNPEDIKKHLLVHAPEDKKELSERDGRVVVVILASFISGLFNFYEDLYFTYLEINPLVVTKDGVYVLDLAAKVDATADYICKVKWGDIEFPPPFGREAYPEEAYIADLDAKSGASLKLTLLNPKGRIWTMVAGGGASVVYSDTICDLGGVNELANYGEYSGAPSEQQTYDYAKTILSLMTREKHPDGKILIIGGSIANFTNVAATFKGIVRAIRDYQGPLKEHEVMIFVRRGGPNYQEGLRVMGEVGKTTGIPIHVFGTETHMTAIVGMALGHRPIPNQPPTAAHTANFLLNASGSTSTPAPSRTASFSESRTDEVAPAKKAKPAMPQGKSATLFSRHTKAIVWGMQTRAVQGMLDFDYVCSRDEPSVAAMVYPFTGDHKQKFYWGHKEILIPVFKNMADAMKKHPEVDVLINFASLRSAYDSTMETMNYAQIRTIAIIAEGIPEALTRKLIKKAEQKGVTIIGPATVGGIKPGCFKIGNTGGMLDNILASKLYRPGSVAYVSRSGGMSNELNNIISRTTDGVYEGVPRLNVYGSCVTLSGHSRSQNDCGSRRGQIFLLHCCSWSNSEWVPLTRGLFLVAWQIGGTEEYKICRGIKEGRITKPVVCWCIGTCATMFSSEVQFGHAGACANQASETAVAKNQALKEAGVFVPRSFDELGEIIQSVYEDLVARGVIVPAQEVPPPTVPMDYSWARELGLIRKPASFMTSICDERGQELIYAGMPITEVFKEEMGIGGVLGLLWFQKRLPKYSCQFIEMCLMVTADHGPAVSGAHNTIICARAGKDLVSSLTSGLLTIINNPDMRVQILKDYVRQHFPATPLLDYALEVEKITTSKKPNLILNVDGLIGVAFVDMLRHCGSFTREEADEYIDIGALNGIFVLGRSMGFIGHYLDQKRLKQGLYRHPWDDISYVLPEHMSM
;
A
#
# COMPACT_ATOMS: atom_id res chain seq x y z
N MET A 1 46.51 -17.17 -3.94
CA MET A 1 45.18 -16.68 -3.50
C MET A 1 45.19 -15.20 -3.73
N CYS A 2 44.26 -14.67 -4.52
CA CYS A 2 44.03 -13.24 -4.59
C CYS A 2 42.98 -12.88 -3.53
N VAL A 3 43.20 -11.77 -2.82
CA VAL A 3 42.24 -11.23 -1.85
C VAL A 3 41.61 -10.03 -2.53
N ASN A 4 40.34 -10.15 -2.92
CA ASN A 4 39.56 -9.02 -3.41
C ASN A 4 38.89 -8.35 -2.21
N VAL A 5 39.10 -7.04 -2.08
CA VAL A 5 38.47 -6.21 -1.05
C VAL A 5 37.08 -5.83 -1.56
N LEU A 6 36.03 -6.25 -0.85
CA LEU A 6 34.65 -5.88 -1.19
C LEU A 6 34.43 -4.41 -0.90
N LEU A 7 34.56 -3.58 -1.93
CA LEU A 7 33.92 -2.28 -2.00
C LEU A 7 32.60 -2.50 -2.75
N ALA A 8 31.45 -2.19 -2.15
CA ALA A 8 30.24 -1.97 -2.95
C ALA A 8 30.61 -0.94 -4.02
N PRO A 9 30.31 -1.15 -5.31
CA PRO A 9 31.03 -0.48 -6.39
C PRO A 9 30.91 1.05 -6.27
N LEU A 10 32.03 1.67 -5.90
CA LEU A 10 32.36 3.05 -6.17
C LEU A 10 33.53 2.98 -7.15
N SER A 11 33.26 2.83 -8.46
CA SER A 11 34.27 3.19 -9.46
C SER A 11 34.11 4.70 -9.74
N PRO A 12 35.14 5.53 -9.47
CA PRO A 12 35.09 6.96 -9.79
C PRO A 12 35.55 7.27 -11.23
N THR A 13 35.85 6.26 -12.06
CA THR A 13 36.64 6.45 -13.29
C THR A 13 36.08 5.81 -14.57
N GLY A 14 34.94 5.12 -14.50
CA GLY A 14 34.21 4.65 -15.70
C GLY A 14 32.89 5.40 -15.81
N SER A 15 32.65 6.10 -16.90
CA SER A 15 31.35 6.64 -17.26
C SER A 15 30.34 5.50 -17.36
N ALA A 16 29.62 5.23 -16.28
CA ALA A 16 28.50 4.30 -16.30
C ALA A 16 27.42 4.86 -17.25
N GLY A 17 27.12 4.11 -18.31
CA GLY A 17 26.07 4.42 -19.28
C GLY A 17 24.72 4.64 -18.62
N PRO A 18 23.75 5.21 -19.36
CA PRO A 18 22.47 5.62 -18.80
C PRO A 18 21.60 4.39 -18.48
N SER A 19 21.89 3.72 -17.36
CA SER A 19 20.97 2.74 -16.79
C SER A 19 19.88 3.51 -16.05
N VAL A 20 18.61 3.18 -16.29
CA VAL A 20 17.45 3.84 -15.66
C VAL A 20 16.82 2.81 -14.73
N ALA A 21 17.56 2.28 -13.76
CA ALA A 21 17.09 1.21 -12.87
C ALA A 21 16.60 1.79 -11.54
N MET A 22 15.38 1.46 -11.13
CA MET A 22 14.52 2.28 -10.27
C MET A 22 13.87 1.36 -9.19
N SER A 23 14.56 1.22 -8.03
CA SER A 23 14.45 0.22 -6.94
C SER A 23 15.40 -0.98 -7.03
N ALA A 24 16.17 -1.00 -8.12
CA ALA A 24 17.32 -1.86 -8.30
C ALA A 24 18.28 -1.77 -7.11
N LYS A 25 18.35 -2.84 -6.31
CA LYS A 25 19.28 -2.93 -5.20
C LYS A 25 20.53 -3.66 -5.64
N ALA A 26 21.68 -3.05 -5.35
CA ALA A 26 22.96 -3.71 -5.54
C ALA A 26 23.04 -4.95 -4.65
N ILE A 27 23.64 -6.00 -5.19
CA ILE A 27 23.96 -7.23 -4.46
C ILE A 27 25.47 -7.34 -4.34
N SER A 28 25.94 -8.09 -3.35
CA SER A 28 27.37 -8.36 -3.24
C SER A 28 27.84 -9.24 -4.40
N GLU A 29 29.11 -9.10 -4.77
CA GLU A 29 29.75 -9.95 -5.80
C GLU A 29 29.58 -11.44 -5.48
N GLN A 30 29.73 -11.82 -4.20
CA GLN A 30 29.48 -13.18 -3.72
C GLN A 30 28.07 -13.65 -4.07
N THR A 31 27.05 -12.86 -3.74
CA THR A 31 25.64 -13.19 -4.01
C THR A 31 25.40 -13.34 -5.51
N GLY A 32 25.93 -12.43 -6.32
CA GLY A 32 25.78 -12.48 -7.76
C GLY A 32 26.44 -13.72 -8.38
N LYS A 33 27.68 -14.04 -7.96
CA LYS A 33 28.39 -15.26 -8.37
C LYS A 33 27.66 -16.52 -7.93
N GLU A 34 27.20 -16.61 -6.68
CA GLU A 34 26.44 -17.75 -6.17
C GLU A 34 25.16 -18.00 -6.98
N LEU A 35 24.40 -16.95 -7.28
CA LEU A 35 23.21 -17.04 -8.13
C LEU A 35 23.57 -17.49 -9.56
N LEU A 36 24.61 -16.90 -10.14
CA LEU A 36 25.09 -17.26 -11.49
C LEU A 36 25.45 -18.74 -11.56
N TYR A 37 26.23 -19.25 -10.60
CA TYR A 37 26.65 -20.65 -10.59
C TYR A 37 25.51 -21.65 -10.35
N LYS A 38 24.45 -21.24 -9.63
CA LYS A 38 23.28 -22.10 -9.39
C LYS A 38 22.35 -22.19 -10.60
N TYR A 39 22.22 -21.11 -11.38
CA TYR A 39 21.12 -20.98 -12.35
C TYR A 39 21.53 -20.74 -13.80
N ILE A 40 22.79 -20.40 -14.08
CA ILE A 40 23.22 -20.20 -15.47
C ILE A 40 23.21 -21.53 -16.24
N CYS A 41 22.54 -21.54 -17.39
CA CYS A 41 22.49 -22.70 -18.27
C CYS A 41 23.43 -22.47 -19.46
N THR A 42 24.70 -22.84 -19.31
CA THR A 42 25.70 -22.77 -20.39
C THR A 42 26.27 -24.14 -20.73
N THR A 43 26.62 -24.35 -22.00
CA THR A 43 27.36 -25.54 -22.45
C THR A 43 28.84 -25.52 -22.04
N SER A 44 29.35 -24.36 -21.61
CA SER A 44 30.73 -24.15 -21.20
C SER A 44 30.94 -24.57 -19.74
N ALA A 45 32.07 -25.23 -19.45
CA ALA A 45 32.46 -25.52 -18.07
C ALA A 45 32.86 -24.22 -17.36
N ILE A 46 32.13 -23.86 -16.31
CA ILE A 46 32.46 -22.74 -15.42
C ILE A 46 33.18 -23.32 -14.19
N GLN A 47 34.44 -22.97 -14.00
CA GLN A 47 35.21 -23.44 -12.84
C GLN A 47 34.96 -22.54 -11.63
N ASN A 48 34.70 -23.14 -10.47
CA ASN A 48 34.34 -22.39 -9.27
C ASN A 48 34.92 -22.99 -7.99
N ARG A 49 35.70 -22.18 -7.25
CA ARG A 49 36.01 -22.35 -5.82
C ARG A 49 36.18 -20.94 -5.25
N PHE A 50 35.43 -20.53 -4.24
CA PHE A 50 35.74 -19.32 -3.47
C PHE A 50 35.55 -19.60 -1.97
N LYS A 51 36.20 -18.80 -1.13
CA LYS A 51 36.05 -18.82 0.34
C LYS A 51 35.72 -17.42 0.82
N TYR A 52 34.87 -17.32 1.84
CA TYR A 52 34.48 -16.05 2.44
C TYR A 52 35.15 -15.86 3.81
N ALA A 53 35.47 -14.60 4.12
CA ALA A 53 35.88 -14.20 5.45
C ALA A 53 35.08 -12.95 5.85
N ARG A 54 34.33 -13.05 6.96
CA ARG A 54 33.55 -11.96 7.55
C ARG A 54 34.10 -11.66 8.94
N VAL A 55 34.42 -10.40 9.18
CA VAL A 55 34.87 -9.93 10.49
C VAL A 55 33.63 -9.62 11.35
N THR A 56 33.50 -10.24 12.53
CA THR A 56 32.31 -10.11 13.40
C THR A 56 32.42 -8.93 14.36
N ALA A 57 31.30 -8.56 14.98
CA ALA A 57 31.22 -7.44 15.93
C ALA A 57 32.05 -7.65 17.21
N ASP A 58 32.47 -8.87 17.51
CA ASP A 58 33.34 -9.21 18.66
C ASP A 58 34.81 -8.81 18.42
N THR A 59 35.12 -8.25 17.25
CA THR A 59 36.45 -7.86 16.85
C THR A 59 36.81 -6.48 17.41
N ASP A 60 37.90 -6.40 18.18
CA ASP A 60 38.41 -5.13 18.70
C ASP A 60 39.08 -4.31 17.59
N TRP A 61 38.27 -3.46 16.94
CA TRP A 61 38.71 -2.56 15.88
C TRP A 61 39.73 -1.52 16.35
N ALA A 62 39.71 -1.11 17.62
CA ALA A 62 40.64 -0.11 18.14
C ALA A 62 42.06 -0.68 18.20
N HIS A 63 42.21 -1.95 18.57
CA HIS A 63 43.48 -2.67 18.51
C HIS A 63 43.88 -3.01 17.07
N LEU A 64 42.95 -3.53 16.25
CA LEU A 64 43.23 -3.93 14.87
C LEU A 64 43.65 -2.78 13.95
N LEU A 65 43.14 -1.56 14.17
CA LEU A 65 43.54 -0.38 13.40
C LEU A 65 44.96 0.10 13.73
N GLN A 66 45.51 -0.25 14.90
CA GLN A 66 46.90 0.06 15.22
C GLN A 66 47.86 -0.80 14.38
N ASP A 67 47.56 -2.10 14.25
CA ASP A 67 48.38 -3.04 13.50
C ASP A 67 48.11 -3.01 11.98
N HIS A 68 46.86 -2.71 11.59
CA HIS A 68 46.38 -2.76 10.21
C HIS A 68 45.55 -1.52 9.84
N PRO A 69 46.19 -0.34 9.72
CA PRO A 69 45.50 0.92 9.42
C PRO A 69 44.79 0.94 8.07
N TRP A 70 45.16 0.06 7.13
CA TRP A 70 44.52 -0.06 5.81
C TRP A 70 43.06 -0.55 5.87
N LEU A 71 42.62 -1.14 6.99
CA LEU A 71 41.23 -1.58 7.19
C LEU A 71 40.24 -0.42 7.25
N LEU A 72 40.70 0.79 7.57
CA LEU A 72 39.94 2.03 7.40
C LEU A 72 40.33 2.65 6.06
N SER A 73 39.41 2.64 5.11
CA SER A 73 39.66 3.11 3.75
C SER A 73 38.72 4.24 3.36
N GLN A 74 39.25 5.17 2.56
CA GLN A 74 38.48 6.26 1.97
C GLN A 74 38.37 6.04 0.45
N VAL A 75 37.15 6.01 -0.06
CA VAL A 75 36.85 5.88 -1.48
C VAL A 75 36.00 7.07 -1.90
N GLY A 76 36.59 8.00 -2.65
CA GLY A 76 35.96 9.29 -2.96
C GLY A 76 35.66 10.10 -1.69
N LYS A 77 34.37 10.43 -1.49
CA LYS A 77 33.88 11.17 -0.30
C LYS A 77 33.47 10.25 0.86
N ALA A 78 33.44 8.94 0.65
CA ALA A 78 32.98 7.97 1.63
C ALA A 78 34.17 7.36 2.38
N THR A 79 34.06 7.25 3.70
CA THR A 79 35.05 6.60 4.57
C THR A 79 34.37 5.48 5.34
N GLY A 80 34.95 4.29 5.33
CA GLY A 80 34.34 3.11 5.96
C GLY A 80 35.35 2.02 6.31
N PHE A 81 34.88 1.06 7.11
CA PHE A 81 35.68 -0.11 7.50
C PHE A 81 35.52 -1.26 6.52
N LEU A 82 36.64 -1.92 6.19
CA LEU A 82 36.67 -3.12 5.37
C LEU A 82 36.39 -4.36 6.24
N LYS A 83 35.12 -4.79 6.29
CA LYS A 83 34.66 -5.90 7.16
C LYS A 83 34.44 -7.24 6.43
N ASN A 84 34.30 -7.20 5.10
CA ASN A 84 33.98 -8.36 4.27
C ASN A 84 35.03 -8.52 3.17
N PHE A 85 35.51 -9.76 2.98
CA PHE A 85 36.50 -10.09 1.95
C PHE A 85 36.08 -11.34 1.17
N LEU A 86 36.35 -11.32 -0.13
CA LEU A 86 36.15 -12.47 -1.02
C LEU A 86 37.51 -13.04 -1.45
N ILE A 87 37.73 -14.33 -1.22
CA ILE A 87 39.00 -15.00 -1.52
C ILE A 87 38.77 -16.01 -2.62
N GLU A 88 39.49 -15.82 -3.73
CA GLU A 88 39.35 -16.64 -4.93
C GLU A 88 40.71 -17.22 -5.41
N PRO A 89 40.69 -18.40 -6.07
CA PRO A 89 41.82 -18.95 -6.78
C PRO A 89 42.32 -17.94 -7.81
N PHE A 90 43.63 -17.74 -7.82
CA PHE A 90 44.25 -16.97 -8.88
C PHE A 90 44.15 -17.75 -10.19
N VAL A 91 43.66 -17.09 -11.23
CA VAL A 91 43.59 -17.63 -12.59
C VAL A 91 44.76 -17.03 -13.38
N PRO A 92 45.79 -17.80 -13.78
CA PRO A 92 46.83 -17.29 -14.67
C PRO A 92 46.27 -17.05 -16.07
N HIS A 93 46.34 -15.82 -16.58
CA HIS A 93 45.84 -15.43 -17.90
C HIS A 93 46.65 -14.25 -18.48
N ILE A 94 46.51 -13.98 -19.77
CA ILE A 94 47.08 -12.82 -20.48
C ILE A 94 46.00 -11.80 -20.83
N GLN A 95 46.37 -10.54 -21.15
CA GLN A 95 45.41 -9.47 -21.44
C GLN A 95 44.42 -9.82 -22.57
N ASP A 96 44.88 -10.51 -23.61
CA ASP A 96 44.05 -10.95 -24.75
C ASP A 96 42.98 -11.99 -24.38
N GLU A 97 43.04 -12.53 -23.15
CA GLU A 97 42.04 -13.43 -22.59
C GLU A 97 41.00 -12.71 -21.70
N GLU A 98 41.18 -11.42 -21.42
CA GLU A 98 40.24 -10.58 -20.67
C GLU A 98 39.21 -9.91 -21.58
N PHE A 99 37.93 -10.13 -21.28
CA PHE A 99 36.80 -9.54 -21.99
C PHE A 99 35.93 -8.71 -21.04
N TYR A 100 35.14 -7.81 -21.61
CA TYR A 100 34.12 -7.04 -20.89
C TYR A 100 32.73 -7.45 -21.35
N VAL A 101 31.84 -7.74 -20.40
CA VAL A 101 30.41 -7.97 -20.67
C VAL A 101 29.56 -7.19 -19.67
N CYS A 102 28.58 -6.44 -20.17
CA CYS A 102 27.62 -5.75 -19.33
C CYS A 102 26.21 -5.81 -19.93
N ILE A 103 25.21 -6.01 -19.08
CA ILE A 103 23.79 -6.03 -19.44
C ILE A 103 23.07 -5.05 -18.52
N TYR A 104 22.37 -4.07 -19.10
CA TYR A 104 21.57 -3.13 -18.31
C TYR A 104 20.20 -2.84 -18.92
N ALA A 105 19.24 -2.64 -18.02
CA ALA A 105 17.86 -2.37 -18.37
C ALA A 105 17.66 -0.91 -18.75
N THR A 106 16.88 -0.72 -19.82
CA THR A 106 16.31 0.55 -20.23
C THR A 106 14.83 0.38 -20.52
N ARG A 107 14.15 1.47 -20.84
CA ARG A 107 12.71 1.45 -21.16
C ARG A 107 12.42 0.61 -22.41
N GLU A 108 13.24 0.77 -23.44
CA GLU A 108 13.10 0.16 -24.76
C GLU A 108 13.49 -1.32 -24.79
N GLY A 109 14.23 -1.78 -23.79
CA GLY A 109 14.72 -3.15 -23.69
C GLY A 109 15.99 -3.23 -22.85
N ASP A 110 16.78 -4.26 -23.10
CA ASP A 110 18.02 -4.52 -22.35
C ASP A 110 19.21 -4.37 -23.31
N TYR A 111 20.16 -3.52 -22.95
CA TYR A 111 21.39 -3.35 -23.71
C TYR A 111 22.43 -4.38 -23.27
N VAL A 112 23.02 -5.06 -24.24
CA VAL A 112 24.16 -5.95 -24.07
C VAL A 112 25.40 -5.28 -24.64
N LEU A 113 26.41 -5.10 -23.80
CA LEU A 113 27.68 -4.48 -24.12
C LEU A 113 28.77 -5.54 -24.15
N PHE A 114 29.65 -5.44 -25.14
CA PHE A 114 30.82 -6.29 -25.27
C PHE A 114 32.05 -5.48 -25.66
N HIS A 115 33.17 -5.71 -24.99
CA HIS A 115 34.47 -5.22 -25.42
C HIS A 115 35.52 -6.33 -25.34
N HIS A 116 36.41 -6.36 -26.34
CA HIS A 116 37.43 -7.40 -26.48
C HIS A 116 38.70 -7.14 -25.67
N GLU A 117 38.92 -5.89 -25.25
CA GLU A 117 39.97 -5.47 -24.31
C GLU A 117 39.31 -5.22 -22.95
N GLY A 118 39.18 -6.27 -22.13
CA GLY A 118 38.68 -6.16 -20.76
C GLY A 118 39.74 -5.63 -19.77
N GLY A 119 39.43 -5.72 -18.49
CA GLY A 119 40.39 -5.45 -17.41
C GLY A 119 40.18 -4.11 -16.71
N VAL A 120 41.14 -3.78 -15.84
CA VAL A 120 41.10 -2.54 -15.02
C VAL A 120 41.20 -1.28 -15.90
N ASP A 121 41.89 -1.36 -17.03
CA ASP A 121 42.19 -0.21 -17.91
C ASP A 121 41.23 -0.05 -19.11
N VAL A 122 40.00 -0.57 -19.02
CA VAL A 122 39.00 -0.50 -20.12
C VAL A 122 38.61 0.94 -20.51
N GLY A 123 38.64 1.89 -19.57
CA GLY A 123 38.32 3.31 -19.78
C GLY A 123 36.81 3.57 -19.99
N ASP A 124 36.44 4.50 -20.88
CA ASP A 124 35.03 4.80 -21.20
C ASP A 124 34.40 3.70 -22.07
N VAL A 125 33.80 2.73 -21.40
CA VAL A 125 33.22 1.54 -22.02
C VAL A 125 32.00 1.87 -22.87
N ASP A 126 31.27 2.94 -22.56
CA ASP A 126 30.08 3.33 -23.32
C ASP A 126 30.39 3.88 -24.71
N ALA A 127 31.56 4.48 -24.89
CA ALA A 127 32.02 4.94 -26.20
C ALA A 127 32.73 3.82 -26.98
N LYS A 128 33.44 2.92 -26.30
CA LYS A 128 34.32 1.91 -26.92
C LYS A 128 33.65 0.56 -27.17
N ALA A 129 32.69 0.15 -26.34
CA ALA A 129 32.08 -1.18 -26.43
C ALA A 129 31.06 -1.28 -27.56
N GLN A 130 30.94 -2.49 -28.11
CA GLN A 130 29.85 -2.83 -29.02
C GLN A 130 28.54 -2.91 -28.23
N LYS A 131 27.46 -2.35 -28.79
CA LYS A 131 26.14 -2.26 -28.15
C LYS A 131 25.09 -2.97 -28.97
N LEU A 132 24.35 -3.87 -28.33
CA LEU A 132 23.19 -4.55 -28.92
C LEU A 132 21.98 -4.34 -28.01
N LEU A 133 20.87 -3.87 -28.57
CA LEU A 133 19.60 -3.73 -27.85
C LEU A 133 18.73 -4.96 -28.09
N VAL A 134 18.34 -5.64 -27.01
CA VAL A 134 17.30 -6.68 -27.04
C VAL A 134 15.98 -6.02 -26.67
N GLY A 135 15.02 -5.97 -27.59
CA GLY A 135 13.72 -5.35 -27.33
C GLY A 135 12.93 -6.09 -26.26
N VAL A 136 12.03 -5.38 -25.57
CA VAL A 136 11.12 -5.99 -24.57
C VAL A 136 10.33 -7.15 -25.20
N ASP A 137 10.26 -8.33 -24.57
CA ASP A 137 9.65 -9.57 -25.12
C ASP A 137 10.34 -10.15 -26.38
N GLU A 138 11.55 -9.70 -26.72
CA GLU A 138 12.38 -10.32 -27.75
C GLU A 138 13.42 -11.23 -27.10
N LYS A 139 13.88 -12.24 -27.85
CA LYS A 139 14.94 -13.15 -27.39
C LYS A 139 16.26 -12.77 -28.02
N LEU A 140 17.33 -12.89 -27.26
CA LEU A 140 18.68 -12.70 -27.79
C LEU A 140 19.10 -13.91 -28.64
N ASN A 141 19.20 -13.71 -29.96
CA ASN A 141 19.65 -14.76 -30.87
C ASN A 141 21.20 -14.86 -30.87
N PRO A 142 21.78 -16.06 -30.77
CA PRO A 142 23.24 -16.24 -30.82
C PRO A 142 23.91 -15.71 -32.09
N GLU A 143 23.20 -15.68 -33.22
CA GLU A 143 23.72 -15.16 -34.49
C GLU A 143 23.87 -13.62 -34.47
N ASP A 144 22.97 -12.91 -33.79
CA ASP A 144 23.06 -11.45 -33.65
C ASP A 144 24.25 -11.06 -32.75
N ILE A 145 24.57 -11.88 -31.74
CA ILE A 145 25.77 -11.72 -30.91
C ILE A 145 27.03 -11.80 -31.77
N LYS A 146 27.15 -12.82 -32.63
CA LYS A 146 28.32 -12.97 -33.51
C LYS A 146 28.47 -11.79 -34.47
N LYS A 147 27.35 -11.34 -35.05
CA LYS A 147 27.33 -10.30 -36.09
C LYS A 147 27.58 -8.90 -35.54
N HIS A 148 27.06 -8.58 -34.36
CA HIS A 148 27.05 -7.22 -33.82
C HIS A 148 28.00 -7.01 -32.63
N LEU A 149 28.13 -8.00 -31.74
CA LEU A 149 28.94 -7.85 -30.51
C LEU A 149 30.37 -8.37 -30.72
N LEU A 150 30.54 -9.52 -31.36
CA LEU A 150 31.84 -10.19 -31.49
C LEU A 150 32.65 -9.76 -32.72
N VAL A 151 32.42 -8.58 -33.29
CA VAL A 151 33.09 -8.13 -34.53
C VAL A 151 34.62 -8.10 -34.38
N HIS A 152 35.12 -7.64 -33.23
CA HIS A 152 36.54 -7.46 -32.94
C HIS A 152 37.15 -8.54 -32.01
N ALA A 153 36.38 -9.58 -31.66
CA ALA A 153 36.93 -10.68 -30.87
C ALA A 153 37.99 -11.48 -31.69
N PRO A 154 38.79 -12.35 -31.06
CA PRO A 154 39.69 -13.28 -31.79
C PRO A 154 38.91 -14.34 -32.59
N GLU A 155 39.35 -14.69 -33.81
CA GLU A 155 38.63 -15.65 -34.69
C GLU A 155 38.61 -17.10 -34.16
N ASP A 156 39.67 -17.51 -33.47
CA ASP A 156 39.78 -18.76 -32.70
C ASP A 156 38.72 -18.87 -31.59
N LYS A 157 38.13 -17.73 -31.20
CA LYS A 157 37.00 -17.64 -30.26
C LYS A 157 35.66 -17.32 -30.95
N LYS A 158 35.63 -17.15 -32.30
CA LYS A 158 34.43 -16.89 -33.13
C LYS A 158 33.96 -18.08 -33.98
N GLU A 159 34.85 -18.91 -34.52
CA GLU A 159 34.52 -19.97 -35.49
C GLU A 159 34.71 -21.42 -34.98
N LEU A 160 33.98 -22.35 -35.62
CA LEU A 160 34.05 -23.79 -35.38
C LEU A 160 35.38 -24.36 -35.90
N SER A 161 36.19 -24.97 -35.02
CA SER A 161 37.19 -25.93 -35.48
C SER A 161 36.79 -27.35 -35.07
N GLU A 162 36.62 -28.25 -36.04
CA GLU A 162 36.58 -29.69 -35.79
C GLU A 162 37.97 -30.17 -35.37
N ARG A 163 38.06 -30.79 -34.19
CA ARG A 163 39.14 -31.71 -33.82
C ARG A 163 38.51 -32.97 -33.25
N ASP A 164 38.87 -34.13 -33.82
CA ASP A 164 38.57 -35.47 -33.30
C ASP A 164 37.08 -35.81 -33.08
N GLY A 165 36.19 -35.40 -33.99
CA GLY A 165 34.80 -35.88 -34.02
C GLY A 165 33.93 -35.47 -32.82
N ARG A 166 34.33 -34.46 -32.05
CA ARG A 166 33.52 -33.85 -30.98
C ARG A 166 33.27 -32.38 -31.31
N VAL A 167 31.99 -32.00 -31.37
CA VAL A 167 31.53 -30.62 -31.60
C VAL A 167 31.90 -29.75 -30.39
N VAL A 168 32.78 -28.77 -30.56
CA VAL A 168 33.09 -27.75 -29.53
C VAL A 168 32.44 -26.43 -29.94
N VAL A 169 31.50 -25.97 -29.11
CA VAL A 169 30.59 -24.84 -29.35
C VAL A 169 31.26 -23.49 -28.99
N VAL A 170 30.94 -22.44 -29.75
CA VAL A 170 31.34 -21.03 -29.55
C VAL A 170 31.18 -20.60 -28.08
N ILE A 171 32.29 -20.53 -27.33
CA ILE A 171 32.29 -20.36 -25.86
C ILE A 171 31.68 -19.01 -25.47
N LEU A 172 32.04 -17.91 -26.15
CA LEU A 172 31.57 -16.56 -25.82
C LEU A 172 30.10 -16.33 -26.21
N ALA A 173 29.68 -16.72 -27.42
CA ALA A 173 28.29 -16.53 -27.84
C ALA A 173 27.31 -17.38 -27.01
N SER A 174 27.70 -18.62 -26.67
CA SER A 174 26.92 -19.48 -25.76
C SER A 174 26.84 -18.87 -24.35
N PHE A 175 27.96 -18.37 -23.83
CA PHE A 175 27.99 -17.73 -22.52
C PHE A 175 27.15 -16.45 -22.47
N ILE A 176 27.29 -15.52 -23.42
CA ILE A 176 26.51 -14.28 -23.45
C ILE A 176 25.01 -14.57 -23.59
N SER A 177 24.63 -15.56 -24.42
CA SER A 177 23.23 -16.01 -24.54
C SER A 177 22.70 -16.60 -23.22
N GLY A 178 23.47 -17.48 -22.57
CA GLY A 178 23.12 -18.04 -21.26
C GLY A 178 23.03 -16.98 -20.15
N LEU A 179 23.94 -16.00 -20.17
CA LEU A 179 23.99 -14.89 -19.23
C LEU A 179 22.79 -13.95 -19.38
N PHE A 180 22.36 -13.69 -20.63
CA PHE A 180 21.15 -12.90 -20.88
C PHE A 180 19.89 -13.60 -20.38
N ASN A 181 19.75 -14.92 -20.61
CA ASN A 181 18.63 -15.68 -20.06
C ASN A 181 18.66 -15.67 -18.53
N PHE A 182 19.84 -15.83 -17.91
CA PHE A 182 20.01 -15.72 -16.45
C PHE A 182 19.61 -14.33 -15.91
N TYR A 183 20.01 -13.27 -16.62
CA TYR A 183 19.65 -11.89 -16.31
C TYR A 183 18.13 -11.70 -16.29
N GLU A 184 17.42 -12.17 -17.32
CA GLU A 184 15.96 -12.04 -17.43
C GLU A 184 15.22 -12.91 -16.39
N ASP A 185 15.67 -14.16 -16.21
CA ASP A 185 15.04 -15.16 -15.32
C ASP A 185 15.09 -14.83 -13.84
N LEU A 186 16.11 -14.07 -13.42
CA LEU A 186 16.31 -13.63 -12.05
C LEU A 186 16.03 -12.14 -11.87
N TYR A 187 15.43 -11.47 -12.85
CA TYR A 187 15.01 -10.06 -12.77
C TYR A 187 16.16 -9.12 -12.38
N PHE A 188 17.32 -9.29 -13.02
CA PHE A 188 18.39 -8.32 -12.94
C PHE A 188 18.01 -7.05 -13.69
N THR A 189 18.49 -5.91 -13.20
CA THR A 189 18.41 -4.62 -13.91
C THR A 189 19.77 -4.16 -14.38
N TYR A 190 20.84 -4.64 -13.75
CA TYR A 190 22.22 -4.37 -14.11
C TYR A 190 23.07 -5.60 -13.79
N LEU A 191 23.93 -6.02 -14.72
CA LEU A 191 24.87 -7.11 -14.53
C LEU A 191 26.12 -6.82 -15.36
N GLU A 192 27.25 -6.66 -14.70
CA GLU A 192 28.55 -6.40 -15.30
C GLU A 192 29.57 -7.44 -14.83
N ILE A 193 30.41 -7.90 -15.76
CA ILE A 193 31.53 -8.79 -15.50
C ILE A 193 32.78 -8.15 -16.12
N ASN A 194 33.71 -7.72 -15.28
CA ASN A 194 34.96 -7.10 -15.73
C ASN A 194 36.16 -7.41 -14.78
N PRO A 195 37.10 -8.30 -15.15
CA PRO A 195 37.21 -9.00 -16.42
C PRO A 195 36.43 -10.33 -16.46
N LEU A 196 35.88 -10.64 -17.64
CA LEU A 196 35.47 -11.99 -18.03
C LEU A 196 36.68 -12.68 -18.68
N VAL A 197 37.27 -13.69 -18.05
CA VAL A 197 38.44 -14.37 -18.59
C VAL A 197 38.03 -15.65 -19.31
N VAL A 198 38.48 -15.81 -20.55
CA VAL A 198 38.23 -17.03 -21.34
C VAL A 198 39.54 -17.63 -21.80
N THR A 199 39.94 -18.73 -21.15
CA THR A 199 41.14 -19.51 -21.47
C THR A 199 40.75 -20.82 -22.17
N LYS A 200 41.75 -21.64 -22.51
CA LYS A 200 41.54 -23.01 -23.02
C LYS A 200 40.76 -23.93 -22.05
N ASP A 201 40.78 -23.64 -20.75
CA ASP A 201 40.19 -24.49 -19.71
C ASP A 201 38.72 -24.18 -19.43
N GLY A 202 38.22 -23.03 -19.92
CA GLY A 202 36.83 -22.61 -19.80
C GLY A 202 36.65 -21.10 -19.58
N VAL A 203 35.48 -20.76 -19.05
CA VAL A 203 35.08 -19.37 -18.73
C VAL A 203 35.25 -19.13 -17.23
N TYR A 204 35.88 -18.00 -16.89
CA TYR A 204 36.14 -17.56 -15.52
C TYR A 204 35.55 -16.16 -15.31
N VAL A 205 34.69 -16.04 -14.32
CA VAL A 205 34.07 -14.76 -13.90
C VAL A 205 34.91 -14.21 -12.75
N LEU A 206 35.85 -13.31 -13.04
CA LEU A 206 36.77 -12.79 -12.02
C LEU A 206 36.12 -11.70 -11.16
N ASP A 207 35.26 -10.88 -11.76
CA ASP A 207 34.49 -9.86 -11.06
C ASP A 207 33.02 -9.93 -11.49
N LEU A 208 32.11 -9.52 -10.61
CA LEU A 208 30.69 -9.43 -10.92
C LEU A 208 30.05 -8.30 -10.09
N ALA A 209 29.62 -7.25 -10.79
CA ALA A 209 28.80 -6.19 -10.23
C ALA A 209 27.36 -6.33 -10.73
N ALA A 210 26.38 -6.35 -9.83
CA ALA A 210 24.99 -6.53 -10.24
C ALA A 210 23.98 -5.79 -9.36
N LYS A 211 22.84 -5.44 -9.98
CA LYS A 211 21.64 -4.95 -9.30
C LYS A 211 20.44 -5.79 -9.72
N VAL A 212 19.59 -6.15 -8.76
CA VAL A 212 18.33 -6.87 -8.99
C VAL A 212 17.13 -5.99 -8.66
N ASP A 213 16.01 -6.20 -9.36
CA ASP A 213 14.75 -5.52 -9.08
C ASP A 213 14.12 -6.09 -7.80
N ALA A 214 14.38 -5.47 -6.65
CA ALA A 214 13.90 -5.96 -5.35
C ALA A 214 12.37 -6.13 -5.26
N THR A 215 11.60 -5.47 -6.13
CA THR A 215 10.13 -5.64 -6.17
C THR A 215 9.70 -6.98 -6.77
N ALA A 216 10.60 -7.67 -7.48
CA ALA A 216 10.39 -9.01 -8.02
C ALA A 216 10.57 -10.13 -6.98
N ASP A 217 10.81 -9.82 -5.70
CA ASP A 217 10.95 -10.83 -4.63
C ASP A 217 9.81 -11.84 -4.64
N TYR A 218 8.56 -11.38 -4.79
CA TYR A 218 7.42 -12.30 -4.79
C TYR A 218 7.40 -13.32 -5.93
N ILE A 219 8.16 -13.09 -7.00
CA ILE A 219 8.35 -14.00 -8.14
C ILE A 219 9.61 -14.85 -7.88
N CYS A 220 10.71 -14.20 -7.50
CA CYS A 220 12.04 -14.80 -7.45
C CYS A 220 12.42 -15.40 -6.09
N LYS A 221 11.57 -15.30 -5.06
CA LYS A 221 11.86 -15.79 -3.69
C LYS A 221 12.42 -17.22 -3.63
N VAL A 222 11.92 -18.11 -4.49
CA VAL A 222 12.40 -19.50 -4.56
C VAL A 222 13.83 -19.60 -5.11
N LYS A 223 14.19 -18.74 -6.06
CA LYS A 223 15.54 -18.71 -6.68
C LYS A 223 16.52 -17.88 -5.86
N TRP A 224 16.09 -16.73 -5.35
CA TRP A 224 16.94 -15.82 -4.58
C TRP A 224 17.23 -16.31 -3.17
N GLY A 225 16.28 -17.01 -2.53
CA GLY A 225 16.35 -17.29 -1.10
C GLY A 225 16.25 -16.01 -0.27
N ASP A 226 16.89 -15.99 0.90
CA ASP A 226 16.96 -14.80 1.75
C ASP A 226 18.11 -13.89 1.29
N ILE A 227 17.90 -13.23 0.14
CA ILE A 227 18.91 -12.36 -0.46
C ILE A 227 19.18 -11.12 0.40
N GLU A 228 20.46 -10.85 0.68
CA GLU A 228 20.89 -9.66 1.42
C GLU A 228 21.25 -8.51 0.46
N PHE A 229 20.77 -7.31 0.77
CA PHE A 229 21.10 -6.09 0.03
C PHE A 229 22.08 -5.24 0.86
N PRO A 230 23.40 -5.26 0.57
CA PRO A 230 24.36 -4.49 1.34
C PRO A 230 24.14 -2.97 1.17
N PRO A 231 24.37 -2.17 2.23
CA PRO A 231 24.38 -0.71 2.11
C PRO A 231 25.56 -0.24 1.25
N PRO A 232 25.52 1.00 0.71
CA PRO A 232 26.65 1.59 0.01
C PRO A 232 27.86 1.74 0.95
N PHE A 233 29.07 1.69 0.38
CA PHE A 233 30.29 1.85 1.15
C PHE A 233 30.32 3.20 1.91
N GLY A 234 30.81 3.16 3.15
CA GLY A 234 30.81 4.29 4.08
C GLY A 234 29.57 4.40 4.96
N ARG A 235 28.54 3.58 4.73
CA ARG A 235 27.36 3.48 5.60
C ARG A 235 27.26 2.11 6.24
N GLU A 236 26.85 2.08 7.50
CA GLU A 236 26.58 0.82 8.20
C GLU A 236 25.11 0.38 8.01
N ALA A 237 24.87 -0.92 8.10
CA ALA A 237 23.52 -1.48 8.12
C ALA A 237 23.04 -1.57 9.56
N TYR A 238 21.82 -1.11 9.82
CA TYR A 238 21.24 -1.13 11.17
C TYR A 238 20.07 -2.12 11.27
N PRO A 239 19.88 -2.79 12.42
CA PRO A 239 18.77 -3.73 12.61
C PRO A 239 17.40 -3.04 12.50
N GLU A 240 17.32 -1.76 12.89
CA GLU A 240 16.11 -0.96 12.75
C GLU A 240 15.73 -0.71 11.28
N GLU A 241 16.71 -0.53 10.38
CA GLU A 241 16.43 -0.41 8.93
C GLU A 241 15.87 -1.72 8.38
N ALA A 242 16.42 -2.87 8.80
CA ALA A 242 15.94 -4.19 8.40
C ALA A 242 14.51 -4.47 8.92
N TYR A 243 14.20 -4.06 10.15
CA TYR A 243 12.85 -4.18 10.71
C TYR A 243 11.81 -3.39 9.91
N ILE A 244 12.13 -2.16 9.52
CA ILE A 244 11.22 -1.33 8.71
C ILE A 244 11.08 -1.88 7.28
N ALA A 245 12.17 -2.38 6.69
CA ALA A 245 12.13 -3.03 5.38
C ALA A 245 11.26 -4.31 5.38
N ASP A 246 11.24 -5.06 6.49
CA ASP A 246 10.35 -6.22 6.65
C ASP A 246 8.86 -5.82 6.74
N LEU A 247 8.55 -4.72 7.47
CA LEU A 247 7.19 -4.18 7.54
C LEU A 247 6.68 -3.70 6.18
N ASP A 248 7.56 -3.08 5.40
CA ASP A 248 7.31 -2.63 4.02
C ASP A 248 7.01 -3.80 3.08
N ALA A 249 7.86 -4.84 3.08
CA ALA A 249 7.70 -6.01 2.22
C ALA A 249 6.41 -6.81 2.48
N LYS A 250 5.88 -6.74 3.71
CA LYS A 250 4.65 -7.42 4.14
C LYS A 250 3.37 -6.61 3.90
N SER A 251 3.48 -5.38 3.37
CA SER A 251 2.37 -4.45 3.21
C SER A 251 2.23 -3.94 1.78
N GLY A 252 1.03 -3.45 1.44
CA GLY A 252 0.84 -2.61 0.24
C GLY A 252 1.13 -1.13 0.49
N ALA A 253 1.36 -0.74 1.74
CA ALA A 253 1.84 0.58 2.14
C ALA A 253 3.36 0.65 1.99
N SER A 254 3.90 1.85 1.77
CA SER A 254 5.34 2.08 1.67
C SER A 254 5.88 2.59 3.02
N LEU A 255 6.90 1.92 3.55
CA LEU A 255 7.58 2.26 4.80
C LEU A 255 9.09 2.21 4.58
N LYS A 256 9.75 3.36 4.50
CA LYS A 256 11.19 3.44 4.25
C LYS A 256 11.91 4.15 5.40
N LEU A 257 13.07 3.63 5.78
CA LEU A 257 13.95 4.26 6.75
C LEU A 257 15.40 4.02 6.34
N THR A 258 16.21 5.07 6.39
CA THR A 258 17.64 5.04 6.16
C THR A 258 18.32 5.98 7.15
N LEU A 259 19.29 5.47 7.90
CA LEU A 259 20.07 6.25 8.86
C LEU A 259 21.26 6.88 8.16
N LEU A 260 21.36 8.20 8.27
CA LEU A 260 22.43 9.00 7.69
C LEU A 260 23.47 9.33 8.77
N ASN A 261 23.01 9.90 9.88
CA ASN A 261 23.83 10.20 11.06
C ASN A 261 23.03 9.87 12.33
N PRO A 262 23.19 8.69 12.93
CA PRO A 262 22.44 8.32 14.15
C PRO A 262 22.60 9.28 15.34
N LYS A 263 23.68 10.08 15.36
CA LYS A 263 23.95 11.08 16.40
C LYS A 263 23.39 12.46 16.08
N GLY A 264 22.90 12.67 14.86
CA GLY A 264 22.30 13.93 14.44
C GLY A 264 21.09 14.32 15.27
N ARG A 265 20.90 15.62 15.46
CA ARG A 265 19.78 16.15 16.25
C ARG A 265 18.47 16.28 15.47
N ILE A 266 18.48 16.28 14.13
CA ILE A 266 17.29 16.52 13.30
C ILE A 266 16.76 15.17 12.79
N TRP A 267 15.61 14.75 13.32
CA TRP A 267 14.91 13.53 12.93
C TRP A 267 13.67 13.84 12.11
N THR A 268 13.40 13.02 11.10
CA THR A 268 12.27 13.20 10.20
C THR A 268 11.36 11.97 10.19
N MET A 269 10.06 12.20 10.34
CA MET A 269 9.00 11.20 10.20
C MET A 269 7.94 11.78 9.27
N VAL A 270 8.31 11.89 7.98
CA VAL A 270 7.52 12.59 6.97
C VAL A 270 6.69 11.61 6.16
N ALA A 271 5.46 11.99 5.86
CA ALA A 271 4.54 11.11 5.17
C ALA A 271 4.45 11.41 3.66
N GLY A 272 4.91 10.46 2.83
CA GLY A 272 4.97 10.54 1.37
C GLY A 272 6.39 10.72 0.84
N GLY A 273 6.82 9.83 -0.06
CA GLY A 273 8.17 9.85 -0.66
C GLY A 273 8.56 11.15 -1.39
N GLY A 274 7.61 11.87 -1.98
CA GLY A 274 7.88 13.19 -2.56
C GLY A 274 8.03 14.29 -1.50
N ALA A 275 7.20 14.24 -0.45
CA ALA A 275 7.27 15.22 0.62
C ALA A 275 8.57 15.03 1.43
N SER A 276 8.93 13.80 1.79
CA SER A 276 10.16 13.53 2.55
C SER A 276 11.40 14.10 1.89
N VAL A 277 11.52 13.96 0.56
CA VAL A 277 12.62 14.57 -0.21
C VAL A 277 12.60 16.09 -0.12
N VAL A 278 11.44 16.74 -0.25
CA VAL A 278 11.33 18.20 -0.14
C VAL A 278 11.68 18.70 1.27
N TYR A 279 11.27 17.98 2.31
CA TYR A 279 11.69 18.31 3.68
C TYR A 279 13.20 18.14 3.85
N SER A 280 13.80 17.06 3.32
CA SER A 280 15.25 16.87 3.34
C SER A 280 16.01 17.95 2.58
N ASP A 281 15.54 18.34 1.38
CA ASP A 281 16.08 19.47 0.61
C ASP A 281 16.09 20.74 1.47
N THR A 282 14.96 21.07 2.09
CA THR A 282 14.83 22.29 2.91
C THR A 282 15.75 22.26 4.14
N ILE A 283 15.89 21.10 4.81
CA ILE A 283 16.80 20.96 5.95
C ILE A 283 18.25 21.19 5.51
N CYS A 284 18.64 20.61 4.38
CA CYS A 284 19.98 20.77 3.82
C CYS A 284 20.25 22.21 3.33
N ASP A 285 19.28 22.84 2.68
CA ASP A 285 19.37 24.24 2.20
C ASP A 285 19.55 25.23 3.36
N LEU A 286 19.00 24.92 4.54
CA LEU A 286 19.17 25.69 5.78
C LEU A 286 20.42 25.30 6.60
N GLY A 287 21.35 24.54 6.00
CA GLY A 287 22.62 24.16 6.62
C GLY A 287 22.56 22.99 7.60
N GLY A 288 21.42 22.29 7.70
CA GLY A 288 21.20 21.16 8.61
C GLY A 288 21.73 19.81 8.12
N VAL A 289 22.51 19.75 7.05
CA VAL A 289 22.93 18.49 6.40
C VAL A 289 23.68 17.54 7.33
N ASN A 290 24.61 18.05 8.15
CA ASN A 290 25.42 17.23 9.06
C ASN A 290 24.59 16.71 10.26
N GLU A 291 23.54 17.45 10.62
CA GLU A 291 22.66 17.15 11.76
C GLU A 291 21.43 16.33 11.36
N LEU A 292 21.21 16.11 10.06
CA LEU A 292 20.12 15.28 9.56
C LEU A 292 20.40 13.81 9.88
N ALA A 293 19.61 13.25 10.79
CA ALA A 293 19.87 11.93 11.32
C ALA A 293 19.41 10.80 10.41
N ASN A 294 18.27 11.00 9.74
CA ASN A 294 17.64 9.98 8.92
C ASN A 294 16.94 10.56 7.70
N TYR A 295 16.87 9.75 6.65
CA TYR A 295 15.89 9.88 5.58
C TYR A 295 14.85 8.77 5.75
N GLY A 296 13.57 9.11 5.76
CA GLY A 296 12.51 8.13 5.87
C GLY A 296 11.17 8.65 5.40
N GLU A 297 10.29 7.73 4.98
CA GLU A 297 8.92 8.07 4.64
C GLU A 297 7.94 6.95 5.00
N TYR A 298 6.68 7.34 5.21
CA TYR A 298 5.57 6.40 5.25
C TYR A 298 4.43 6.89 4.35
N SER A 299 3.89 6.00 3.50
CA SER A 299 2.83 6.32 2.56
C SER A 299 2.03 5.09 2.12
N GLY A 300 1.08 5.23 1.19
CA GLY A 300 0.21 4.12 0.79
C GLY A 300 -0.87 3.74 1.82
N ALA A 301 -1.26 4.67 2.68
CA ALA A 301 -2.26 4.48 3.75
C ALA A 301 -1.94 3.32 4.71
N PRO A 302 -0.82 3.39 5.46
CA PRO A 302 -0.50 2.39 6.48
C PRO A 302 -1.55 2.39 7.60
N SER A 303 -1.69 1.25 8.26
CA SER A 303 -2.58 1.12 9.41
C SER A 303 -2.06 1.90 10.63
N GLU A 304 -2.93 2.09 11.63
CA GLU A 304 -2.54 2.67 12.92
C GLU A 304 -1.38 1.89 13.54
N GLN A 305 -1.43 0.55 13.48
CA GLN A 305 -0.39 -0.33 14.03
C GLN A 305 0.92 -0.20 13.27
N GLN A 306 0.90 -0.21 11.94
CA GLN A 306 2.10 -0.02 11.12
C GLN A 306 2.75 1.34 11.39
N THR A 307 1.94 2.38 11.54
CA THR A 307 2.44 3.72 11.85
C THR A 307 3.02 3.78 13.27
N TYR A 308 2.40 3.10 14.23
CA TYR A 308 2.94 2.95 15.58
C TYR A 308 4.30 2.22 15.58
N ASP A 309 4.43 1.12 14.85
CA ASP A 309 5.67 0.34 14.76
C ASP A 309 6.79 1.10 14.03
N TYR A 310 6.44 1.93 13.05
CA TYR A 310 7.37 2.87 12.42
C TYR A 310 7.81 3.97 13.39
N ALA A 311 6.84 4.61 14.06
CA ALA A 311 7.11 5.72 14.99
C ALA A 311 7.95 5.27 16.20
N LYS A 312 7.60 4.15 16.85
CA LYS A 312 8.38 3.63 18.00
C LYS A 312 9.84 3.39 17.64
N THR A 313 10.11 2.99 16.39
CA THR A 313 11.47 2.71 15.91
C THR A 313 12.28 4.00 15.83
N ILE A 314 11.72 5.06 15.24
CA ILE A 314 12.35 6.39 15.19
C ILE A 314 12.55 6.96 16.59
N LEU A 315 11.53 6.88 17.46
CA LEU A 315 11.62 7.40 18.83
C LEU A 315 12.71 6.66 19.63
N SER A 316 12.79 5.34 19.49
CA SER A 316 13.84 4.52 20.11
C SER A 316 15.25 4.90 19.65
N LEU A 317 15.41 5.17 18.34
CA LEU A 317 16.70 5.57 17.76
C LEU A 317 17.14 6.96 18.23
N MET A 318 16.23 7.93 18.27
CA MET A 318 16.57 9.30 18.64
C MET A 318 16.84 9.47 20.14
N THR A 319 16.37 8.57 21.00
CA THR A 319 16.59 8.64 22.46
C THR A 319 17.71 7.73 22.97
N ARG A 320 18.71 7.42 22.12
CA ARG A 320 19.90 6.63 22.52
C ARG A 320 21.01 7.46 23.18
N GLU A 321 21.31 8.63 22.62
CA GLU A 321 22.36 9.54 23.10
C GLU A 321 21.82 10.97 23.18
N LYS A 322 22.21 11.73 24.21
CA LYS A 322 21.82 13.15 24.39
C LYS A 322 22.61 14.05 23.45
N HIS A 323 21.97 15.13 23.01
CA HIS A 323 22.59 16.20 22.23
C HIS A 323 22.54 17.50 23.05
N PRO A 324 23.60 18.33 23.09
CA PRO A 324 23.64 19.55 23.91
C PRO A 324 22.50 20.55 23.64
N ASP A 325 22.13 20.72 22.37
CA ASP A 325 21.05 21.64 21.94
C ASP A 325 19.66 20.98 21.83
N GLY A 326 19.47 19.86 22.53
CA GLY A 326 18.30 18.99 22.38
C GLY A 326 18.17 18.41 20.96
N LYS A 327 17.05 17.74 20.69
CA LYS A 327 16.74 17.15 19.37
C LYS A 327 15.42 17.66 18.81
N ILE A 328 15.28 17.57 17.50
CA ILE A 328 14.10 18.01 16.76
C ILE A 328 13.48 16.79 16.06
N LEU A 329 12.17 16.64 16.16
CA LEU A 329 11.40 15.67 15.38
C LEU A 329 10.42 16.39 14.45
N ILE A 330 10.62 16.23 13.14
CA ILE A 330 9.76 16.81 12.11
C ILE A 330 8.77 15.75 11.63
N ILE A 331 7.52 15.88 12.06
CA ILE A 331 6.38 15.03 11.66
C ILE A 331 5.61 15.78 10.57
N GLY A 332 6.17 15.77 9.37
CA GLY A 332 5.70 16.55 8.24
C GLY A 332 4.90 15.76 7.21
N GLY A 333 4.43 16.48 6.20
CA GLY A 333 3.90 15.89 4.97
C GLY A 333 2.99 16.83 4.19
N SER A 334 2.77 16.48 2.93
CA SER A 334 1.81 17.17 2.07
C SER A 334 0.36 16.86 2.47
N ILE A 335 -0.61 17.48 1.78
CA ILE A 335 -2.03 17.13 1.91
C ILE A 335 -2.27 15.73 1.33
N ALA A 336 -2.59 14.75 2.18
CA ALA A 336 -2.82 13.38 1.72
C ALA A 336 -4.07 13.25 0.85
N ASN A 337 -4.04 12.30 -0.09
CA ASN A 337 -5.19 11.98 -0.94
C ASN A 337 -6.11 10.94 -0.27
N PHE A 338 -5.55 9.82 0.22
CA PHE A 338 -6.32 8.70 0.77
C PHE A 338 -5.83 8.20 2.12
N THR A 339 -4.60 8.53 2.53
CA THR A 339 -4.10 8.20 3.88
C THR A 339 -4.97 8.89 4.92
N ASN A 340 -5.57 8.09 5.81
CA ASN A 340 -6.36 8.62 6.93
C ASN A 340 -5.42 9.18 8.00
N VAL A 341 -5.36 10.51 8.08
CA VAL A 341 -4.44 11.22 8.97
C VAL A 341 -4.77 10.92 10.43
N ALA A 342 -6.05 10.82 10.80
CA ALA A 342 -6.45 10.49 12.16
C ALA A 342 -5.95 9.10 12.59
N ALA A 343 -6.07 8.09 11.73
CA ALA A 343 -5.59 6.74 12.03
C ALA A 343 -4.06 6.70 12.17
N THR A 344 -3.33 7.32 11.23
CA THR A 344 -1.86 7.37 11.30
C THR A 344 -1.36 8.13 12.53
N PHE A 345 -2.00 9.26 12.87
CA PHE A 345 -1.58 10.09 14.00
C PHE A 345 -1.94 9.45 15.33
N LYS A 346 -3.02 8.66 15.44
CA LYS A 346 -3.29 7.84 16.62
C LYS A 346 -2.15 6.86 16.92
N GLY A 347 -1.60 6.22 15.88
CA GLY A 347 -0.43 5.34 16.01
C GLY A 347 0.81 6.09 16.50
N ILE A 348 1.07 7.27 15.95
CA ILE A 348 2.19 8.14 16.37
C ILE A 348 1.99 8.62 17.83
N VAL A 349 0.80 9.10 18.18
CA VAL A 349 0.45 9.56 19.53
C VAL A 349 0.67 8.45 20.54
N ARG A 350 0.27 7.21 20.22
CA ARG A 350 0.50 6.05 21.07
C ARG A 350 1.99 5.84 21.32
N ALA A 351 2.82 5.85 20.27
CA ALA A 351 4.27 5.73 20.42
C ALA A 351 4.89 6.88 21.25
N ILE A 352 4.42 8.12 21.07
CA ILE A 352 4.88 9.27 21.87
C ILE A 352 4.54 9.08 23.36
N ARG A 353 3.35 8.54 23.68
CA ARG A 353 2.96 8.23 25.08
C ARG A 353 3.87 7.16 25.69
N ASP A 354 4.21 6.13 24.91
CA ASP A 354 5.07 5.05 25.40
C ASP A 354 6.52 5.51 25.61
N TYR A 355 7.01 6.43 24.78
CA TYR A 355 8.37 7.00 24.86
C TYR A 355 8.44 8.36 25.56
N GLN A 356 7.40 8.76 26.31
CA GLN A 356 7.32 10.12 26.87
C GLN A 356 8.44 10.46 27.86
N GLY A 357 8.96 9.47 28.61
CA GLY A 357 10.06 9.65 29.55
C GLY A 357 11.37 9.98 28.83
N PRO A 358 11.88 9.06 27.98
CA PRO A 358 13.09 9.28 27.19
C PRO A 358 13.06 10.55 26.32
N LEU A 359 11.90 10.92 25.75
CA LEU A 359 11.77 12.12 24.92
C LEU A 359 11.99 13.42 25.72
N LYS A 360 11.52 13.49 26.97
CA LYS A 360 11.78 14.65 27.84
C LYS A 360 13.25 14.71 28.25
N GLU A 361 13.83 13.56 28.56
CA GLU A 361 15.23 13.47 28.95
C GLU A 361 16.21 13.92 27.85
N HIS A 362 15.82 13.75 26.58
CA HIS A 362 16.59 14.19 25.41
C HIS A 362 16.17 15.56 24.87
N GLU A 363 15.31 16.29 25.61
CA GLU A 363 14.81 17.62 25.25
C GLU A 363 14.29 17.69 23.81
N VAL A 364 13.46 16.70 23.43
CA VAL A 364 12.93 16.60 22.07
C VAL A 364 11.82 17.61 21.82
N MET A 365 11.96 18.43 20.79
CA MET A 365 10.91 19.31 20.27
C MET A 365 10.28 18.73 19.01
N ILE A 366 8.95 18.68 18.97
CA ILE A 366 8.20 18.07 17.87
C ILE A 366 7.46 19.14 17.06
N PHE A 367 7.65 19.12 15.74
CA PHE A 367 6.97 19.99 14.79
C PHE A 367 6.10 19.18 13.84
N VAL A 368 4.81 19.51 13.77
CA VAL A 368 3.80 18.74 13.04
C VAL A 368 3.15 19.61 11.98
N ARG A 369 3.18 19.18 10.71
CA ARG A 369 2.38 19.80 9.62
C ARG A 369 1.77 18.72 8.77
N ARG A 370 0.44 18.68 8.68
CA ARG A 370 -0.25 17.68 7.86
C ARG A 370 -1.65 18.12 7.40
N GLY A 371 -2.06 17.64 6.24
CA GLY A 371 -3.43 17.73 5.73
C GLY A 371 -3.89 16.41 5.09
N GLY A 372 -5.16 16.34 4.71
CA GLY A 372 -5.77 15.17 4.05
C GLY A 372 -6.93 14.58 4.83
N PRO A 373 -7.41 13.36 4.51
CA PRO A 373 -8.58 12.77 5.14
C PRO A 373 -8.49 12.75 6.67
N ASN A 374 -9.49 13.33 7.32
CA ASN A 374 -9.63 13.42 8.79
C ASN A 374 -8.46 14.09 9.52
N TYR A 375 -7.75 15.02 8.87
CA TYR A 375 -6.59 15.69 9.47
C TYR A 375 -6.91 16.50 10.72
N GLN A 376 -8.12 17.06 10.83
CA GLN A 376 -8.54 17.87 11.96
C GLN A 376 -8.46 17.07 13.27
N GLU A 377 -8.97 15.84 13.26
CA GLU A 377 -8.90 14.95 14.43
C GLU A 377 -7.46 14.51 14.72
N GLY A 378 -6.67 14.21 13.68
CA GLY A 378 -5.25 13.88 13.82
C GLY A 378 -4.46 15.00 14.51
N LEU A 379 -4.61 16.25 14.05
CA LEU A 379 -3.94 17.41 14.64
C LEU A 379 -4.42 17.68 16.07
N ARG A 380 -5.73 17.49 16.35
CA ARG A 380 -6.30 17.62 17.69
C ARG A 380 -5.63 16.67 18.69
N VAL A 381 -5.52 15.38 18.36
CA VAL A 381 -4.90 14.39 19.25
C VAL A 381 -3.39 14.61 19.43
N MET A 382 -2.69 15.14 18.40
CA MET A 382 -1.27 15.52 18.52
C MET A 382 -1.08 16.71 19.47
N GLY A 383 -1.96 17.71 19.42
CA GLY A 383 -1.92 18.82 20.38
C GLY A 383 -2.24 18.39 21.81
N GLU A 384 -3.16 17.43 21.98
CA GLU A 384 -3.55 16.89 23.29
C GLU A 384 -2.42 16.08 23.94
N VAL A 385 -1.69 15.26 23.17
CA VAL A 385 -0.55 14.51 23.72
C VAL A 385 0.60 15.42 24.15
N GLY A 386 0.86 16.52 23.44
CA GLY A 386 1.85 17.51 23.87
C GLY A 386 1.51 18.12 25.23
N LYS A 387 0.24 18.47 25.45
CA LYS A 387 -0.23 19.02 26.74
C LYS A 387 -0.20 18.00 27.88
N THR A 388 -0.66 16.78 27.63
CA THR A 388 -0.77 15.73 28.68
C THR A 388 0.59 15.16 29.06
N THR A 389 1.50 15.02 28.10
CA THR A 389 2.87 14.57 28.38
C THR A 389 3.75 15.72 28.84
N GLY A 390 3.55 16.96 28.39
CA GLY A 390 4.46 18.09 28.64
C GLY A 390 5.63 18.17 27.67
N ILE A 391 5.62 17.37 26.59
CA ILE A 391 6.58 17.49 25.48
C ILE A 391 6.18 18.70 24.61
N PRO A 392 7.12 19.58 24.21
CA PRO A 392 6.81 20.69 23.32
C PRO A 392 6.45 20.20 21.91
N ILE A 393 5.16 20.22 21.59
CA ILE A 393 4.62 19.84 20.27
C ILE A 393 3.93 21.04 19.62
N HIS A 394 4.44 21.47 18.45
CA HIS A 394 3.89 22.56 17.65
C HIS A 394 3.13 21.99 16.46
N VAL A 395 1.83 22.30 16.35
CA VAL A 395 0.90 21.66 15.40
C VAL A 395 0.34 22.66 14.39
N PHE A 396 0.46 22.34 13.10
CA PHE A 396 0.05 23.19 11.97
C PHE A 396 -0.78 22.39 10.94
N GLY A 397 -1.74 23.07 10.31
CA GLY A 397 -2.64 22.49 9.32
C GLY A 397 -2.30 22.85 7.87
N THR A 398 -3.31 22.85 7.01
CA THR A 398 -3.19 23.12 5.58
C THR A 398 -2.99 24.60 5.25
N GLU A 399 -3.36 25.50 6.16
CA GLU A 399 -3.13 26.93 6.04
C GLU A 399 -1.64 27.28 5.99
N THR A 400 -0.82 26.50 6.71
CA THR A 400 0.64 26.66 6.78
C THR A 400 1.34 25.99 5.60
N HIS A 401 2.31 26.68 5.00
CA HIS A 401 3.14 26.13 3.92
C HIS A 401 3.88 24.87 4.38
N MET A 402 4.02 23.88 3.49
CA MET A 402 4.50 22.53 3.84
C MET A 402 5.81 22.55 4.63
N THR A 403 6.81 23.21 4.10
CA THR A 403 8.20 23.28 4.60
C THR A 403 8.44 24.37 5.65
N ALA A 404 7.43 25.20 5.97
CA ALA A 404 7.61 26.32 6.91
C ALA A 404 8.07 25.86 8.30
N ILE A 405 7.62 24.68 8.73
CA ILE A 405 8.00 24.09 10.02
C ILE A 405 9.50 23.76 10.12
N VAL A 406 10.20 23.58 9.00
CA VAL A 406 11.66 23.36 9.00
C VAL A 406 12.37 24.64 9.44
N GLY A 407 12.01 25.77 8.84
CA GLY A 407 12.54 27.08 9.23
C GLY A 407 12.19 27.46 10.67
N MET A 408 11.02 27.05 11.16
CA MET A 408 10.63 27.23 12.57
C MET A 408 11.48 26.37 13.51
N ALA A 409 11.69 25.10 13.16
CA ALA A 409 12.44 24.17 13.99
C ALA A 409 13.93 24.53 14.09
N LEU A 410 14.52 25.02 13.00
CA LEU A 410 15.92 25.47 12.95
C LEU A 410 16.13 26.90 13.45
N GLY A 411 15.07 27.62 13.85
CA GLY A 411 15.17 28.97 14.41
C GLY A 411 15.35 30.10 13.38
N HIS A 412 15.19 29.82 12.09
CA HIS A 412 15.25 30.84 11.02
C HIS A 412 13.95 31.63 10.87
N ARG A 413 12.81 31.10 11.33
CA ARG A 413 11.50 31.76 11.31
C ARG A 413 10.84 31.64 12.68
N PRO A 414 10.14 32.68 13.16
CA PRO A 414 9.43 32.61 14.43
C PRO A 414 8.25 31.65 14.35
N ILE A 415 7.95 30.99 15.46
CA ILE A 415 6.73 30.19 15.63
C ILE A 415 5.56 31.18 15.76
N PRO A 416 4.53 31.12 14.89
CA PRO A 416 3.42 32.06 14.98
C PRO A 416 2.63 31.82 16.26
N ASN A 417 2.39 32.88 17.05
CA ASN A 417 1.70 32.82 18.35
C ASN A 417 0.23 32.35 18.26
N GLN A 418 -0.38 32.42 17.09
CA GLN A 418 -1.67 31.82 16.78
C GLN A 418 -1.61 31.19 15.39
N PRO A 419 -2.00 29.91 15.21
CA PRO A 419 -2.27 29.41 13.87
C PRO A 419 -3.42 30.25 13.28
N PRO A 420 -3.33 30.72 12.02
CA PRO A 420 -4.45 31.40 11.37
C PRO A 420 -5.68 30.51 11.50
N THR A 421 -6.74 31.04 12.12
CA THR A 421 -7.98 30.29 12.31
C THR A 421 -8.52 29.94 10.92
N ALA A 422 -8.46 28.67 10.53
CA ALA A 422 -8.94 28.25 9.23
C ALA A 422 -10.44 28.58 9.13
N ALA A 423 -10.86 29.15 8.00
CA ALA A 423 -12.26 29.16 7.60
C ALA A 423 -12.70 27.70 7.44
N HIS A 424 -13.19 27.09 8.52
CA HIS A 424 -13.62 25.70 8.49
C HIS A 424 -14.71 25.54 7.43
N THR A 425 -14.59 24.51 6.58
CA THR A 425 -15.62 24.08 5.62
C THR A 425 -16.98 23.85 6.29
N ALA A 426 -16.99 23.65 7.61
CA ALA A 426 -18.19 23.70 8.44
C ALA A 426 -19.01 24.98 8.20
N ASN A 427 -18.38 26.17 8.07
CA ASN A 427 -19.11 27.40 7.72
C ASN A 427 -19.74 27.34 6.33
N PHE A 428 -19.11 26.69 5.35
CA PHE A 428 -19.68 26.55 4.00
C PHE A 428 -20.82 25.53 3.95
N LEU A 429 -20.68 24.40 4.68
CA LEU A 429 -21.70 23.35 4.77
C LEU A 429 -22.87 23.72 5.70
N LEU A 430 -22.65 24.56 6.72
CA LEU A 430 -23.67 24.98 7.69
C LEU A 430 -24.39 26.27 7.26
N ASN A 431 -23.76 27.19 6.52
CA ASN A 431 -24.39 28.45 6.10
C ASN A 431 -25.53 28.28 5.07
N ALA A 432 -25.74 27.09 4.53
CA ALA A 432 -26.92 26.79 3.69
C ALA A 432 -28.26 26.85 4.48
N SER A 433 -28.21 26.94 5.81
CA SER A 433 -29.41 27.04 6.67
C SER A 433 -29.90 28.48 6.94
N GLY A 434 -29.20 29.51 6.43
CA GLY A 434 -29.45 30.91 6.77
C GLY A 434 -30.06 31.81 5.67
N SER A 435 -30.29 31.32 4.44
CA SER A 435 -30.84 32.16 3.36
C SER A 435 -32.38 32.06 3.28
N THR A 436 -33.06 33.04 3.88
CA THR A 436 -34.52 33.27 3.78
C THR A 436 -34.94 33.87 2.43
N SER A 437 -34.60 33.21 1.33
CA SER A 437 -35.17 33.56 0.02
C SER A 437 -35.32 32.33 -0.85
N THR A 438 -36.51 31.76 -0.83
CA THR A 438 -36.98 30.71 -1.74
C THR A 438 -37.30 31.35 -3.10
N PRO A 439 -36.69 30.95 -4.22
CA PRO A 439 -37.19 31.31 -5.53
C PRO A 439 -38.50 30.55 -5.79
N ALA A 440 -39.52 31.26 -6.30
CA ALA A 440 -40.84 30.72 -6.58
C ALA A 440 -40.79 29.58 -7.63
N PRO A 441 -41.63 28.53 -7.49
CA PRO A 441 -41.67 27.43 -8.45
C PRO A 441 -42.49 27.85 -9.68
N SER A 442 -41.85 28.18 -10.80
CA SER A 442 -42.54 28.30 -12.09
C SER A 442 -42.76 26.91 -12.68
N ARG A 443 -43.82 26.24 -12.24
CA ARG A 443 -44.43 25.12 -12.98
C ARG A 443 -45.41 25.69 -13.99
N THR A 444 -45.04 25.69 -15.26
CA THR A 444 -46.01 25.59 -16.36
C THR A 444 -45.88 24.21 -16.97
N ALA A 445 -46.83 23.35 -16.59
CA ALA A 445 -47.07 22.09 -17.25
C ALA A 445 -47.71 22.36 -18.61
N SER A 446 -47.12 21.84 -19.67
CA SER A 446 -47.78 21.69 -20.97
C SER A 446 -47.62 20.24 -21.41
N PHE A 447 -48.70 19.49 -21.19
CA PHE A 447 -48.97 18.22 -21.87
C PHE A 447 -49.22 18.50 -23.35
N SER A 448 -48.60 17.73 -24.25
CA SER A 448 -49.14 17.46 -25.58
C SER A 448 -48.65 16.11 -26.08
N GLU A 449 -49.62 15.27 -26.43
CA GLU A 449 -49.50 13.91 -26.96
C GLU A 449 -48.89 13.81 -28.37
N SER A 450 -48.53 12.57 -28.66
CA SER A 450 -48.08 11.91 -29.90
C SER A 450 -48.42 12.54 -31.26
N ARG A 451 -47.39 12.60 -32.13
CA ARG A 451 -47.53 12.35 -33.58
C ARG A 451 -46.34 11.55 -34.14
N THR A 452 -46.69 10.82 -35.18
CA THR A 452 -46.08 9.68 -35.88
C THR A 452 -44.86 9.97 -36.74
N ASP A 453 -44.05 8.91 -36.89
CA ASP A 453 -43.15 8.52 -37.99
C ASP A 453 -42.93 9.48 -39.17
N GLU A 454 -41.66 9.89 -39.35
CA GLU A 454 -41.05 10.03 -40.67
C GLU A 454 -39.61 9.50 -40.66
N VAL A 455 -39.38 8.46 -41.47
CA VAL A 455 -38.07 7.85 -41.77
C VAL A 455 -37.41 8.64 -42.91
N ALA A 456 -36.16 9.07 -42.73
CA ALA A 456 -35.31 9.59 -43.80
C ALA A 456 -33.83 9.18 -43.61
N PRO A 457 -33.04 9.05 -44.69
CA PRO A 457 -32.25 7.84 -44.93
C PRO A 457 -30.80 7.89 -44.43
N ALA A 458 -30.26 6.69 -44.18
CA ALA A 458 -28.88 6.42 -43.84
C ALA A 458 -27.89 7.03 -44.83
N LYS A 459 -27.09 8.01 -44.37
CA LYS A 459 -25.88 8.44 -45.09
C LYS A 459 -24.76 7.44 -44.84
N LYS A 460 -24.35 6.76 -45.92
CA LYS A 460 -23.20 5.85 -45.99
C LYS A 460 -21.95 6.50 -45.39
N ALA A 461 -21.37 5.85 -44.38
CA ALA A 461 -20.06 6.18 -43.86
C ALA A 461 -18.99 5.95 -44.94
N LYS A 462 -18.18 6.98 -45.22
CA LYS A 462 -16.96 6.86 -46.02
C LYS A 462 -15.89 6.08 -45.23
N PRO A 463 -15.01 5.32 -45.90
CA PRO A 463 -14.03 4.48 -45.23
C PRO A 463 -13.04 5.33 -44.42
N ALA A 464 -12.90 5.01 -43.15
CA ALA A 464 -12.01 5.69 -42.22
C ALA A 464 -10.54 5.46 -42.62
N MET A 465 -9.82 6.56 -42.85
CA MET A 465 -8.35 6.57 -42.80
C MET A 465 -7.88 6.29 -41.36
N PRO A 466 -6.70 5.68 -41.16
CA PRO A 466 -6.22 5.32 -39.83
C PRO A 466 -5.87 6.57 -39.01
N GLN A 467 -6.68 6.87 -37.98
CA GLN A 467 -6.48 7.97 -37.03
C GLN A 467 -5.67 7.51 -35.79
N GLY A 468 -4.74 8.37 -35.34
CA GLY A 468 -3.91 8.16 -34.13
C GLY A 468 -4.66 8.32 -32.79
N LYS A 469 -3.96 8.11 -31.67
CA LYS A 469 -4.51 8.15 -30.29
C LYS A 469 -5.09 9.55 -29.91
N SER A 470 -6.13 9.57 -29.06
CA SER A 470 -6.95 10.75 -28.71
C SER A 470 -6.19 11.86 -27.96
N ALA A 471 -6.37 13.12 -28.37
CA ALA A 471 -5.78 14.30 -27.71
C ALA A 471 -6.41 14.63 -26.35
N THR A 472 -7.68 14.27 -26.13
CA THR A 472 -8.37 14.47 -24.85
C THR A 472 -8.54 13.13 -24.15
N LEU A 473 -8.00 13.01 -22.93
CA LEU A 473 -8.14 11.80 -22.11
C LEU A 473 -9.48 11.73 -21.38
N PHE A 474 -9.92 12.86 -20.81
CA PHE A 474 -11.10 12.92 -19.96
C PHE A 474 -12.04 14.04 -20.37
N SER A 475 -13.34 13.76 -20.27
CA SER A 475 -14.44 14.69 -20.50
C SER A 475 -15.47 14.59 -19.39
N ARG A 476 -16.46 15.49 -19.40
CA ARG A 476 -17.65 15.41 -18.54
C ARG A 476 -18.51 14.17 -18.78
N HIS A 477 -18.35 13.50 -19.92
CA HIS A 477 -19.11 12.30 -20.30
C HIS A 477 -18.31 11.00 -20.11
N THR A 478 -17.04 11.09 -19.71
CA THR A 478 -16.18 9.92 -19.52
C THR A 478 -16.78 8.97 -18.48
N LYS A 479 -16.75 7.67 -18.79
CA LYS A 479 -17.25 6.58 -17.95
C LYS A 479 -16.12 5.60 -17.65
N ALA A 480 -16.06 5.16 -16.40
CA ALA A 480 -15.01 4.30 -15.89
C ALA A 480 -15.55 2.99 -15.33
N ILE A 481 -14.79 1.92 -15.54
CA ILE A 481 -14.89 0.69 -14.75
C ILE A 481 -13.81 0.71 -13.67
N VAL A 482 -14.18 0.39 -12.43
CA VAL A 482 -13.23 0.26 -11.31
C VAL A 482 -12.95 -1.22 -11.06
N TRP A 483 -11.70 -1.64 -11.20
CA TRP A 483 -11.26 -2.98 -10.84
C TRP A 483 -10.87 -2.99 -9.36
N GLY A 484 -11.56 -3.79 -8.55
CA GLY A 484 -11.39 -3.91 -7.10
C GLY A 484 -12.58 -3.37 -6.29
N MET A 485 -12.74 -3.88 -5.07
CA MET A 485 -13.82 -3.47 -4.15
C MET A 485 -13.47 -2.17 -3.41
N GLN A 486 -13.49 -1.04 -4.13
CA GLN A 486 -13.07 0.28 -3.62
C GLN A 486 -14.25 1.24 -3.44
N THR A 487 -15.12 0.94 -2.47
CA THR A 487 -16.34 1.73 -2.23
C THR A 487 -16.07 3.19 -1.88
N ARG A 488 -15.07 3.47 -1.04
CA ARG A 488 -14.72 4.86 -0.66
C ARG A 488 -14.20 5.67 -1.85
N ALA A 489 -13.36 5.07 -2.69
CA ALA A 489 -12.83 5.74 -3.88
C ALA A 489 -13.95 6.04 -4.88
N VAL A 490 -14.84 5.07 -5.12
CA VAL A 490 -16.02 5.25 -5.97
C VAL A 490 -16.92 6.35 -5.42
N GLN A 491 -17.26 6.34 -4.12
CA GLN A 491 -18.07 7.41 -3.52
C GLN A 491 -17.40 8.78 -3.67
N GLY A 492 -16.10 8.89 -3.41
CA GLY A 492 -15.36 10.14 -3.58
C GLY A 492 -15.28 10.64 -5.02
N MET A 493 -15.36 9.74 -6.02
CA MET A 493 -15.51 10.13 -7.43
C MET A 493 -16.93 10.65 -7.70
N LEU A 494 -17.97 9.98 -7.18
CA LEU A 494 -19.36 10.40 -7.35
C LEU A 494 -19.67 11.74 -6.69
N ASP A 495 -19.10 11.99 -5.50
CA ASP A 495 -19.24 13.26 -4.81
C ASP A 495 -18.58 14.39 -5.62
N PHE A 496 -17.39 14.13 -6.17
CA PHE A 496 -16.70 15.03 -7.08
C PHE A 496 -17.54 15.31 -8.34
N ASP A 497 -18.10 14.29 -8.96
CA ASP A 497 -18.93 14.41 -10.15
C ASP A 497 -20.18 15.26 -9.89
N TYR A 498 -20.81 15.08 -8.72
CA TYR A 498 -21.98 15.84 -8.31
C TYR A 498 -21.65 17.32 -8.09
N VAL A 499 -20.58 17.65 -7.36
CA VAL A 499 -20.18 19.06 -7.16
C VAL A 499 -19.63 19.70 -8.43
N CYS A 500 -19.14 18.90 -9.37
CA CYS A 500 -18.78 19.36 -10.72
C CYS A 500 -20.01 19.61 -11.62
N SER A 501 -21.24 19.36 -11.12
CA SER A 501 -22.48 19.47 -11.88
C SER A 501 -22.47 18.59 -13.14
N ARG A 502 -21.98 17.35 -13.03
CA ARG A 502 -22.15 16.36 -14.10
C ARG A 502 -23.59 15.85 -14.13
N ASP A 503 -24.04 15.45 -15.31
CA ASP A 503 -25.36 14.84 -15.50
C ASP A 503 -25.40 13.41 -14.99
N GLU A 504 -24.28 12.68 -15.12
CA GLU A 504 -24.19 11.27 -14.75
C GLU A 504 -22.92 10.93 -13.95
N PRO A 505 -23.01 9.90 -13.08
CA PRO A 505 -21.87 9.26 -12.43
C PRO A 505 -20.73 8.94 -13.39
N SER A 506 -19.49 9.18 -12.96
CA SER A 506 -18.33 8.77 -13.75
C SER A 506 -18.05 7.26 -13.67
N VAL A 507 -18.48 6.58 -12.61
CA VAL A 507 -18.34 5.11 -12.47
C VAL A 507 -19.58 4.40 -13.00
N ALA A 508 -19.39 3.58 -14.04
CA ALA A 508 -20.46 2.78 -14.65
C ALA A 508 -20.63 1.42 -13.97
N ALA A 509 -19.52 0.76 -13.64
CA ALA A 509 -19.51 -0.55 -13.02
C ALA A 509 -18.21 -0.81 -12.24
N MET A 510 -18.23 -1.86 -11.41
CA MET A 510 -17.06 -2.38 -10.71
C MET A 510 -16.80 -3.84 -11.11
N VAL A 511 -15.54 -4.26 -11.07
CA VAL A 511 -15.14 -5.66 -11.28
C VAL A 511 -14.44 -6.17 -10.01
N TYR A 512 -14.97 -7.23 -9.41
CA TYR A 512 -14.38 -7.86 -8.23
C TYR A 512 -14.51 -9.40 -8.31
N PRO A 513 -13.40 -10.13 -8.56
CA PRO A 513 -13.46 -11.54 -8.96
C PRO A 513 -13.85 -12.51 -7.83
N PHE A 514 -13.80 -12.06 -6.56
CA PHE A 514 -14.05 -12.91 -5.40
C PHE A 514 -15.54 -13.00 -5.01
N THR A 515 -16.39 -12.12 -5.52
CA THR A 515 -17.84 -12.13 -5.28
C THR A 515 -18.59 -12.42 -6.57
N GLY A 516 -19.78 -13.02 -6.46
CA GLY A 516 -20.72 -13.08 -7.58
C GLY A 516 -21.25 -11.70 -7.98
N ASP A 517 -21.94 -11.65 -9.12
CA ASP A 517 -22.57 -10.42 -9.61
C ASP A 517 -23.61 -9.89 -8.62
N HIS A 518 -23.48 -8.61 -8.23
CA HIS A 518 -24.40 -7.94 -7.31
C HIS A 518 -24.46 -6.44 -7.60
N LYS A 519 -25.23 -5.69 -6.82
CA LYS A 519 -25.30 -4.23 -6.91
C LYS A 519 -24.85 -3.62 -5.60
N GLN A 520 -24.01 -2.60 -5.68
CA GLN A 520 -23.51 -1.85 -4.54
C GLN A 520 -24.24 -0.50 -4.44
N LYS A 521 -24.65 -0.13 -3.23
CA LYS A 521 -25.28 1.17 -2.94
C LYS A 521 -24.24 2.28 -2.85
N PHE A 522 -24.56 3.42 -3.45
CA PHE A 522 -23.78 4.66 -3.43
C PHE A 522 -24.69 5.88 -3.35
N TYR A 523 -24.13 7.06 -3.09
CA TYR A 523 -24.85 8.33 -3.12
C TYR A 523 -24.53 9.16 -4.36
N TRP A 524 -25.58 9.78 -4.92
CA TRP A 524 -25.50 10.84 -5.92
C TRP A 524 -26.10 12.11 -5.31
N GLY A 525 -25.25 12.93 -4.69
CA GLY A 525 -25.68 14.01 -3.80
C GLY A 525 -26.34 13.44 -2.55
N HIS A 526 -27.67 13.47 -2.47
CA HIS A 526 -28.45 12.92 -1.35
C HIS A 526 -29.26 11.67 -1.74
N LYS A 527 -29.25 11.27 -3.01
CA LYS A 527 -30.03 10.14 -3.52
C LYS A 527 -29.20 8.86 -3.52
N GLU A 528 -29.73 7.77 -2.97
CA GLU A 528 -29.12 6.45 -3.14
C GLU A 528 -29.27 5.96 -4.58
N ILE A 529 -28.16 5.50 -5.17
CA ILE A 529 -28.08 4.84 -6.48
C ILE A 529 -27.41 3.47 -6.34
N LEU A 530 -27.56 2.63 -7.38
CA LEU A 530 -26.98 1.29 -7.42
C LEU A 530 -26.00 1.18 -8.58
N ILE A 531 -24.75 0.80 -8.30
CA ILE A 531 -23.73 0.50 -9.31
C ILE A 531 -23.53 -1.03 -9.36
N PRO A 532 -23.56 -1.65 -10.56
CA PRO A 532 -23.35 -3.08 -10.70
C PRO A 532 -21.88 -3.47 -10.43
N VAL A 533 -21.70 -4.57 -9.73
CA VAL A 533 -20.41 -5.22 -9.47
C VAL A 533 -20.42 -6.57 -10.18
N PHE A 534 -19.41 -6.81 -11.01
CA PHE A 534 -19.28 -8.02 -11.81
C PHE A 534 -18.14 -8.88 -11.32
N LYS A 535 -18.32 -10.21 -11.40
CA LYS A 535 -17.24 -11.16 -11.15
C LYS A 535 -16.21 -11.14 -12.29
N ASN A 536 -16.68 -11.17 -13.53
CA ASN A 536 -15.83 -11.23 -14.72
C ASN A 536 -15.77 -9.88 -15.42
N MET A 537 -14.58 -9.50 -15.89
CA MET A 537 -14.40 -8.27 -16.67
C MET A 537 -15.16 -8.32 -18.01
N ALA A 538 -15.23 -9.49 -18.65
CA ALA A 538 -15.93 -9.68 -19.92
C ALA A 538 -17.40 -9.26 -19.86
N ASP A 539 -18.09 -9.61 -18.76
CA ASP A 539 -19.51 -9.29 -18.56
C ASP A 539 -19.71 -7.78 -18.34
N ALA A 540 -18.79 -7.14 -17.60
CA ALA A 540 -18.80 -5.69 -17.38
C ALA A 540 -18.60 -4.92 -18.70
N MET A 541 -17.59 -5.31 -19.49
CA MET A 541 -17.29 -4.67 -20.78
C MET A 541 -18.45 -4.83 -21.78
N LYS A 542 -19.07 -6.02 -21.82
CA LYS A 542 -20.22 -6.29 -22.70
C LYS A 542 -21.46 -5.48 -22.33
N LYS A 543 -21.74 -5.32 -21.03
CA LYS A 543 -22.92 -4.57 -20.54
C LYS A 543 -22.73 -3.06 -20.57
N HIS A 544 -21.48 -2.59 -20.55
CA HIS A 544 -21.14 -1.17 -20.52
C HIS A 544 -20.21 -0.78 -21.68
N PRO A 545 -20.72 -0.75 -22.94
CA PRO A 545 -19.92 -0.37 -24.11
C PRO A 545 -19.48 1.10 -24.11
N GLU A 546 -20.13 1.95 -23.31
CA GLU A 546 -19.83 3.38 -23.17
C GLU A 546 -18.54 3.68 -22.39
N VAL A 547 -17.96 2.67 -21.73
CA VAL A 547 -16.79 2.84 -20.86
C VAL A 547 -15.51 2.93 -21.70
N ASP A 548 -14.77 4.02 -21.49
CA ASP A 548 -13.49 4.32 -22.13
C ASP A 548 -12.30 4.31 -21.16
N VAL A 549 -12.55 4.31 -19.85
CA VAL A 549 -11.53 4.33 -18.79
C VAL A 549 -11.62 3.11 -17.88
N LEU A 550 -10.47 2.54 -17.52
CA LEU A 550 -10.39 1.54 -16.45
C LEU A 550 -9.46 2.03 -15.32
N ILE A 551 -9.94 2.00 -14.08
CA ILE A 551 -9.16 2.32 -12.89
C ILE A 551 -8.83 1.01 -12.17
N ASN A 552 -7.56 0.64 -12.17
CA ASN A 552 -7.07 -0.63 -11.67
C ASN A 552 -6.51 -0.51 -10.24
N PHE A 553 -7.29 -0.97 -9.25
CA PHE A 553 -6.87 -1.12 -7.86
C PHE A 553 -6.44 -2.57 -7.51
N ALA A 554 -6.04 -3.36 -8.51
CA ALA A 554 -5.42 -4.65 -8.25
C ALA A 554 -4.17 -4.51 -7.37
N SER A 555 -3.88 -5.57 -6.59
CA SER A 555 -2.60 -5.68 -5.88
C SER A 555 -1.43 -5.72 -6.88
N LEU A 556 -0.22 -5.33 -6.46
CA LEU A 556 1.00 -5.41 -7.26
C LEU A 556 1.20 -6.77 -7.96
N ARG A 557 0.74 -7.85 -7.32
CA ARG A 557 0.83 -9.23 -7.84
C ARG A 557 -0.15 -9.53 -8.97
N SER A 558 -1.31 -8.85 -9.00
CA SER A 558 -2.40 -9.11 -9.96
C SER A 558 -2.60 -7.98 -10.96
N ALA A 559 -1.93 -6.83 -10.75
CA ALA A 559 -2.05 -5.65 -11.59
C ALA A 559 -1.55 -5.88 -13.02
N TYR A 560 -0.51 -6.70 -13.20
CA TYR A 560 -0.01 -7.06 -14.54
C TYR A 560 -1.08 -7.79 -15.37
N ASP A 561 -1.60 -8.90 -14.86
CA ASP A 561 -2.56 -9.74 -15.61
C ASP A 561 -3.87 -9.02 -15.88
N SER A 562 -4.42 -8.33 -14.88
CA SER A 562 -5.66 -7.54 -15.02
C SER A 562 -5.53 -6.42 -16.06
N THR A 563 -4.36 -5.76 -16.13
CA THR A 563 -4.09 -4.74 -17.14
C THR A 563 -3.90 -5.36 -18.53
N MET A 564 -3.22 -6.51 -18.61
CA MET A 564 -3.04 -7.26 -19.86
C MET A 564 -4.36 -7.78 -20.43
N GLU A 565 -5.27 -8.23 -19.56
CA GLU A 565 -6.65 -8.62 -19.90
C GLU A 565 -7.45 -7.42 -20.40
N THR A 566 -7.37 -6.28 -19.71
CA THR A 566 -8.07 -5.04 -20.09
C THR A 566 -7.69 -4.59 -21.50
N MET A 567 -6.41 -4.70 -21.88
CA MET A 567 -5.93 -4.32 -23.21
C MET A 567 -6.46 -5.20 -24.36
N ASN A 568 -7.19 -6.29 -24.06
CA ASN A 568 -7.90 -7.07 -25.08
C ASN A 568 -9.23 -6.41 -25.49
N TYR A 569 -9.78 -5.50 -24.67
CA TYR A 569 -11.02 -4.78 -24.94
C TYR A 569 -10.72 -3.41 -25.57
N ALA A 570 -11.01 -3.26 -26.87
CA ALA A 570 -10.66 -2.07 -27.64
C ALA A 570 -11.38 -0.77 -27.19
N GLN A 571 -12.52 -0.90 -26.49
CA GLN A 571 -13.28 0.23 -25.95
C GLN A 571 -12.49 1.03 -24.90
N ILE A 572 -11.59 0.37 -24.15
CA ILE A 572 -10.78 1.04 -23.14
C ILE A 572 -9.63 1.79 -23.82
N ARG A 573 -9.60 3.11 -23.60
CA ARG A 573 -8.60 4.02 -24.15
C ARG A 573 -7.59 4.47 -23.10
N THR A 574 -7.98 4.49 -21.83
CA THR A 574 -7.12 4.91 -20.73
C THR A 574 -7.19 3.92 -19.56
N ILE A 575 -6.03 3.51 -19.05
CA ILE A 575 -5.92 2.65 -17.86
C ILE A 575 -5.10 3.36 -16.79
N ALA A 576 -5.67 3.51 -15.59
CA ALA A 576 -4.97 4.01 -14.42
C ALA A 576 -4.55 2.86 -13.52
N ILE A 577 -3.25 2.66 -13.29
CA ILE A 577 -2.71 1.56 -12.46
C ILE A 577 -2.27 2.14 -11.12
N ILE A 578 -2.99 1.81 -10.05
CA ILE A 578 -2.78 2.42 -8.72
C ILE A 578 -1.66 1.70 -7.94
N ALA A 579 -1.48 0.40 -8.16
CA ALA A 579 -0.55 -0.44 -7.41
C ALA A 579 0.89 0.06 -7.45
N GLU A 580 1.53 0.11 -6.28
CA GLU A 580 2.96 0.35 -6.12
C GLU A 580 3.70 -0.98 -5.93
N GLY A 581 4.95 -1.09 -6.41
CA GLY A 581 5.76 -2.30 -6.30
C GLY A 581 5.55 -3.34 -7.42
N ILE A 582 5.09 -2.92 -8.61
CA ILE A 582 5.11 -3.80 -9.79
C ILE A 582 6.55 -3.86 -10.34
N PRO A 583 7.08 -5.06 -10.62
CA PRO A 583 8.39 -5.23 -11.24
C PRO A 583 8.58 -4.41 -12.52
N GLU A 584 9.78 -3.86 -12.66
CA GLU A 584 10.22 -3.04 -13.77
C GLU A 584 10.03 -3.77 -15.10
N ALA A 585 10.49 -5.02 -15.17
CA ALA A 585 10.38 -5.87 -16.35
C ALA A 585 8.93 -6.08 -16.80
N LEU A 586 8.00 -6.31 -15.87
CA LEU A 586 6.58 -6.46 -16.17
C LEU A 586 5.96 -5.16 -16.66
N THR A 587 6.35 -4.03 -16.06
CA THR A 587 5.88 -2.71 -16.46
C THR A 587 6.32 -2.38 -17.90
N ARG A 588 7.54 -2.75 -18.31
CA ARG A 588 8.00 -2.59 -19.70
C ARG A 588 7.12 -3.32 -20.71
N LYS A 589 6.67 -4.54 -20.39
CA LYS A 589 5.74 -5.32 -21.23
C LYS A 589 4.36 -4.64 -21.36
N LEU A 590 3.83 -4.09 -20.25
CA LEU A 590 2.59 -3.31 -20.27
C LEU A 590 2.71 -2.09 -21.18
N ILE A 591 3.84 -1.39 -21.11
CA ILE A 591 4.13 -0.24 -21.96
C ILE A 591 4.12 -0.66 -23.42
N LYS A 592 4.91 -1.68 -23.81
CA LYS A 592 4.98 -2.20 -25.19
C LYS A 592 3.59 -2.52 -25.75
N LYS A 593 2.78 -3.27 -25.01
CA LYS A 593 1.42 -3.65 -25.45
C LYS A 593 0.48 -2.44 -25.55
N ALA A 594 0.57 -1.48 -24.63
CA ALA A 594 -0.22 -0.25 -24.69
C ALA A 594 0.19 0.65 -25.87
N GLU A 595 1.48 0.70 -26.21
CA GLU A 595 1.99 1.38 -27.42
C GLU A 595 1.30 0.81 -28.66
N GLN A 596 1.37 -0.52 -28.83
CA GLN A 596 0.79 -1.26 -29.94
C GLN A 596 -0.73 -1.10 -30.05
N LYS A 597 -1.45 -1.10 -28.92
CA LYS A 597 -2.92 -1.06 -28.87
C LYS A 597 -3.53 0.33 -28.92
N GLY A 598 -2.73 1.39 -28.88
CA GLY A 598 -3.34 2.72 -28.86
C GLY A 598 -3.82 3.19 -27.48
N VAL A 599 -3.47 2.50 -26.39
CA VAL A 599 -3.99 2.78 -25.03
C VAL A 599 -3.05 3.72 -24.27
N THR A 600 -3.60 4.59 -23.44
CA THR A 600 -2.86 5.47 -22.51
C THR A 600 -2.80 4.83 -21.13
N ILE A 601 -1.61 4.75 -20.53
CA ILE A 601 -1.43 4.29 -19.15
C ILE A 601 -1.04 5.47 -18.25
N ILE A 602 -1.72 5.60 -17.11
CA ILE A 602 -1.41 6.51 -16.01
C ILE A 602 -1.01 5.66 -14.80
N GLY A 603 0.26 5.74 -14.40
CA GLY A 603 0.86 4.82 -13.41
C GLY A 603 1.81 3.80 -14.10
N PRO A 604 2.25 2.73 -13.40
CA PRO A 604 1.88 2.29 -12.04
C PRO A 604 2.27 3.23 -10.89
N ALA A 605 1.92 2.87 -9.66
CA ALA A 605 2.28 3.60 -8.44
C ALA A 605 1.82 5.07 -8.42
N THR A 606 0.59 5.32 -8.88
CA THR A 606 0.01 6.66 -8.90
C THR A 606 -1.30 6.70 -8.12
N VAL A 607 -1.64 7.88 -7.61
CA VAL A 607 -3.00 8.15 -7.11
C VAL A 607 -4.00 8.32 -8.26
N GLY A 608 -3.53 8.68 -9.46
CA GLY A 608 -4.35 8.86 -10.66
C GLY A 608 -4.16 10.22 -11.33
N GLY A 609 -5.13 11.12 -11.17
CA GLY A 609 -5.28 12.38 -11.90
C GLY A 609 -6.63 13.04 -11.68
N ILE A 610 -6.69 14.34 -11.86
CA ILE A 610 -7.88 15.14 -11.70
C ILE A 610 -8.00 16.16 -12.83
N LYS A 611 -9.18 16.21 -13.45
CA LYS A 611 -9.58 17.24 -14.39
C LYS A 611 -10.81 17.95 -13.82
N PRO A 612 -10.61 19.08 -13.12
CA PRO A 612 -11.68 19.86 -12.50
C PRO A 612 -12.87 20.11 -13.42
N GLY A 613 -14.08 19.89 -12.89
CA GLY A 613 -15.32 19.98 -13.64
C GLY A 613 -15.60 18.80 -14.59
N CYS A 614 -14.67 17.86 -14.77
CA CYS A 614 -14.80 16.75 -15.72
C CYS A 614 -14.71 15.38 -15.07
N PHE A 615 -13.55 14.98 -14.56
CA PHE A 615 -13.32 13.60 -14.09
C PHE A 615 -12.16 13.55 -13.09
N LYS A 616 -12.27 12.67 -12.10
CA LYS A 616 -11.25 12.39 -11.10
C LYS A 616 -10.99 10.89 -11.07
N ILE A 617 -9.72 10.50 -11.09
CA ILE A 617 -9.32 9.10 -10.99
C ILE A 617 -9.20 8.73 -9.51
N GLY A 618 -10.08 7.83 -9.07
CA GLY A 618 -10.02 7.19 -7.75
C GLY A 618 -9.94 8.21 -6.61
N ASN A 619 -8.85 8.18 -5.86
CA ASN A 619 -8.69 8.97 -4.64
C ASN A 619 -8.05 10.37 -4.85
N THR A 620 -7.76 10.78 -6.08
CA THR A 620 -6.99 12.02 -6.37
C THR A 620 -7.68 13.27 -5.81
N GLY A 621 -6.99 14.11 -5.04
CA GLY A 621 -7.60 15.30 -4.42
C GLY A 621 -8.37 15.01 -3.12
N GLY A 622 -8.46 13.74 -2.70
CA GLY A 622 -9.00 13.33 -1.40
C GLY A 622 -10.49 13.57 -1.19
N MET A 623 -10.84 13.90 0.05
CA MET A 623 -12.22 14.14 0.49
C MET A 623 -12.79 15.44 -0.08
N LEU A 624 -14.12 15.58 -0.02
CA LEU A 624 -14.83 16.72 -0.60
C LEU A 624 -14.41 18.06 0.01
N ASP A 625 -13.99 18.07 1.28
CA ASP A 625 -13.46 19.26 1.95
C ASP A 625 -12.25 19.86 1.21
N ASN A 626 -11.31 19.02 0.77
CA ASN A 626 -10.15 19.47 0.00
C ASN A 626 -10.51 19.82 -1.45
N ILE A 627 -11.45 19.10 -2.07
CA ILE A 627 -11.97 19.45 -3.41
C ILE A 627 -12.57 20.86 -3.39
N LEU A 628 -13.32 21.22 -2.35
CA LEU A 628 -13.90 22.54 -2.18
C LEU A 628 -12.84 23.58 -1.81
N ALA A 629 -11.96 23.27 -0.85
CA ALA A 629 -10.90 24.19 -0.39
C ALA A 629 -9.93 24.58 -1.50
N SER A 630 -9.50 23.61 -2.32
CA SER A 630 -8.64 23.85 -3.49
C SER A 630 -9.43 24.21 -4.76
N LYS A 631 -10.75 24.43 -4.63
CA LYS A 631 -11.67 24.82 -5.71
C LYS A 631 -11.55 23.93 -6.96
N LEU A 632 -11.48 22.62 -6.78
CA LEU A 632 -11.26 21.62 -7.84
C LEU A 632 -12.56 21.19 -8.56
N TYR A 633 -13.72 21.76 -8.19
CA TYR A 633 -15.00 21.47 -8.84
C TYR A 633 -15.19 22.22 -10.18
N ARG A 634 -14.35 23.22 -10.47
CA ARG A 634 -14.37 24.02 -11.70
C ARG A 634 -12.97 24.17 -12.31
N PRO A 635 -12.83 24.19 -13.65
CA PRO A 635 -11.54 24.33 -14.30
C PRO A 635 -10.97 25.74 -14.11
N GLY A 636 -9.67 25.82 -13.89
CA GLY A 636 -8.88 27.05 -14.06
C GLY A 636 -8.06 27.01 -15.35
N SER A 637 -6.95 27.73 -15.39
CA SER A 637 -6.10 27.85 -16.58
C SER A 637 -4.78 27.08 -16.49
N VAL A 638 -4.41 26.58 -15.32
CA VAL A 638 -3.08 26.01 -15.05
C VAL A 638 -3.10 24.49 -15.12
N ALA A 639 -2.21 23.91 -15.92
CA ALA A 639 -2.07 22.45 -16.00
C ALA A 639 -0.76 22.00 -15.39
N TYR A 640 -0.79 20.91 -14.60
CA TYR A 640 0.40 20.40 -13.94
C TYR A 640 0.62 18.91 -14.13
N VAL A 641 1.88 18.52 -14.05
CA VAL A 641 2.31 17.13 -13.99
C VAL A 641 3.36 16.98 -12.88
N SER A 642 3.23 15.93 -12.07
CA SER A 642 4.13 15.67 -10.94
C SER A 642 4.45 14.20 -10.81
N ARG A 643 5.65 13.81 -10.38
CA ARG A 643 5.93 12.40 -10.05
C ARG A 643 5.17 11.92 -8.81
N SER A 644 5.06 12.74 -7.77
CA SER A 644 4.49 12.32 -6.49
C SER A 644 2.98 12.55 -6.40
N GLY A 645 2.23 11.51 -6.05
CA GLY A 645 0.80 11.63 -5.74
C GLY A 645 0.51 12.59 -4.58
N GLY A 646 1.33 12.57 -3.52
CA GLY A 646 1.19 13.50 -2.39
C GLY A 646 1.45 14.95 -2.80
N MET A 647 2.53 15.20 -3.55
CA MET A 647 2.85 16.57 -4.01
C MET A 647 1.84 17.10 -5.00
N SER A 648 1.19 16.23 -5.80
CA SER A 648 0.11 16.68 -6.70
C SER A 648 -1.03 17.37 -5.96
N ASN A 649 -1.33 16.92 -4.73
CA ASN A 649 -2.38 17.53 -3.94
C ASN A 649 -1.89 18.80 -3.21
N GLU A 650 -0.60 18.87 -2.89
CA GLU A 650 0.01 20.13 -2.45
C GLU A 650 0.01 21.17 -3.58
N LEU A 651 0.27 20.76 -4.83
CA LEU A 651 0.18 21.62 -6.01
C LEU A 651 -1.25 22.11 -6.23
N ASN A 652 -2.28 21.27 -6.03
CA ASN A 652 -3.68 21.72 -6.06
C ASN A 652 -3.90 22.90 -5.08
N ASN A 653 -3.39 22.79 -3.85
CA ASN A 653 -3.49 23.84 -2.85
C ASN A 653 -2.65 25.08 -3.20
N ILE A 654 -1.41 24.92 -3.67
CA ILE A 654 -0.55 26.05 -4.05
C ILE A 654 -1.18 26.81 -5.23
N ILE A 655 -1.53 26.10 -6.31
CA ILE A 655 -2.10 26.69 -7.53
C ILE A 655 -3.44 27.37 -7.24
N SER A 656 -4.32 26.75 -6.44
CA SER A 656 -5.62 27.36 -6.12
C SER A 656 -5.53 28.64 -5.29
N ARG A 657 -4.43 28.85 -4.57
CA ARG A 657 -4.17 30.10 -3.82
C ARG A 657 -3.53 31.18 -4.66
N THR A 658 -2.73 30.81 -5.67
CA THR A 658 -1.92 31.76 -6.45
C THR A 658 -2.50 32.08 -7.82
N THR A 659 -3.43 31.26 -8.35
CA THR A 659 -4.01 31.41 -9.69
C THR A 659 -5.54 31.22 -9.70
N ASP A 660 -6.16 31.23 -10.90
CA ASP A 660 -7.58 30.87 -11.07
C ASP A 660 -7.89 29.38 -10.81
N GLY A 661 -6.86 28.54 -10.65
CA GLY A 661 -6.95 27.14 -10.30
C GLY A 661 -6.49 26.18 -11.39
N VAL A 662 -6.72 24.89 -11.16
CA VAL A 662 -6.21 23.80 -11.99
C VAL A 662 -7.15 23.53 -13.17
N TYR A 663 -6.60 23.40 -14.37
CA TYR A 663 -7.29 22.91 -15.57
C TYR A 663 -7.27 21.37 -15.63
N GLU A 664 -6.08 20.79 -15.50
CA GLU A 664 -5.85 19.35 -15.49
C GLU A 664 -4.56 19.05 -14.71
N GLY A 665 -4.64 18.11 -13.77
CA GLY A 665 -3.56 17.72 -12.89
C GLY A 665 -3.34 16.22 -12.95
N VAL A 666 -2.16 15.79 -13.40
CA VAL A 666 -1.84 14.35 -13.50
C VAL A 666 -0.59 14.04 -12.66
N PRO A 667 -0.74 13.43 -11.47
CA PRO A 667 0.34 12.74 -10.81
C PRO A 667 0.73 11.51 -11.64
N ARG A 668 2.00 11.42 -11.99
CA ARG A 668 2.61 10.39 -12.79
C ARG A 668 3.89 9.93 -12.13
N LEU A 669 3.80 9.02 -11.15
CA LEU A 669 4.98 8.23 -10.79
C LEU A 669 5.24 7.33 -12.00
N ASN A 670 6.44 7.39 -12.57
CA ASN A 670 6.73 6.57 -13.73
C ASN A 670 8.08 5.89 -13.51
N VAL A 671 7.99 4.58 -13.24
CA VAL A 671 9.10 3.63 -13.07
C VAL A 671 9.95 3.55 -14.35
N TYR A 672 9.36 3.84 -15.50
CA TYR A 672 10.04 4.16 -16.77
C TYR A 672 9.15 5.09 -17.59
N GLY A 673 9.18 6.39 -17.31
CA GLY A 673 8.70 7.50 -18.15
C GLY A 673 7.45 7.44 -19.07
N SER A 674 6.53 6.48 -19.09
CA SER A 674 5.54 6.34 -20.19
C SER A 674 4.37 7.33 -20.26
N CYS A 675 4.33 8.16 -21.32
CA CYS A 675 3.24 8.21 -22.33
C CYS A 675 3.83 7.90 -23.71
N VAL A 676 3.09 7.28 -24.60
CA VAL A 676 3.58 6.83 -25.92
C VAL A 676 3.33 7.88 -27.01
N THR A 677 4.34 8.08 -27.84
CA THR A 677 4.48 8.96 -29.02
C THR A 677 3.42 8.90 -30.13
N LEU A 678 3.25 10.04 -30.81
CA LEU A 678 2.66 10.27 -32.14
C LEU A 678 3.78 10.20 -33.21
N SER A 679 3.59 9.48 -34.32
CA SER A 679 4.40 9.72 -35.52
C SER A 679 3.54 9.67 -36.77
N GLY A 680 3.69 10.67 -37.63
CA GLY A 680 3.09 10.71 -38.94
C GLY A 680 3.72 11.80 -39.80
N HIS A 681 4.67 11.43 -40.66
CA HIS A 681 4.46 11.41 -42.12
C HIS A 681 5.72 11.04 -42.91
N SER A 682 5.47 10.44 -44.07
CA SER A 682 6.32 10.21 -45.25
C SER A 682 7.31 9.04 -45.25
N ARG A 683 6.99 8.04 -46.09
CA ARG A 683 7.87 6.98 -46.58
C ARG A 683 8.99 7.60 -47.44
N SER A 684 10.23 7.45 -46.98
CA SER A 684 11.41 7.33 -47.84
C SER A 684 12.33 6.31 -47.16
N GLN A 685 12.60 5.20 -47.86
CA GLN A 685 13.67 4.28 -47.53
C GLN A 685 15.00 5.04 -47.57
N ASN A 686 15.92 4.66 -46.67
CA ASN A 686 17.32 5.12 -46.56
C ASN A 686 17.55 6.35 -45.67
N ASP A 687 17.35 6.20 -44.35
CA ASP A 687 18.27 6.78 -43.36
C ASP A 687 18.11 6.05 -42.01
N CYS A 688 19.10 5.21 -41.69
CA CYS A 688 19.09 4.33 -40.52
C CYS A 688 19.95 4.97 -39.43
N GLY A 689 19.32 5.72 -38.52
CA GLY A 689 20.03 6.32 -37.38
C GLY A 689 19.19 7.33 -36.61
N SER A 690 18.80 6.96 -35.38
CA SER A 690 18.42 7.90 -34.31
C SER A 690 17.17 8.78 -34.52
N ARG A 691 15.96 8.20 -34.66
CA ARG A 691 14.69 8.96 -34.53
C ARG A 691 13.50 8.13 -34.02
N ARG A 692 13.51 7.62 -32.78
CA ARG A 692 12.29 7.10 -32.11
C ARG A 692 12.37 7.29 -30.60
N GLY A 693 11.38 7.99 -30.00
CA GLY A 693 11.24 8.16 -28.56
C GLY A 693 10.72 9.54 -28.11
N GLN A 694 9.50 9.96 -28.48
CA GLN A 694 8.89 11.23 -28.03
C GLN A 694 7.74 10.94 -27.06
N ILE A 695 8.07 10.89 -25.77
CA ILE A 695 7.20 10.34 -24.72
C ILE A 695 6.54 11.45 -23.87
N PHE A 696 7.25 12.57 -23.65
CA PHE A 696 6.84 13.64 -22.73
C PHE A 696 6.29 14.88 -23.41
N LEU A 697 6.70 15.10 -24.67
CA LEU A 697 6.02 16.06 -25.53
C LEU A 697 4.53 15.73 -25.67
N LEU A 698 3.99 14.55 -25.32
CA LEU A 698 2.58 14.29 -25.61
C LEU A 698 1.56 15.00 -24.72
N HIS A 699 1.82 15.30 -23.44
CA HIS A 699 0.87 16.12 -22.66
C HIS A 699 1.13 17.60 -22.88
N CYS A 700 2.40 18.03 -22.80
CA CYS A 700 2.78 19.39 -23.14
C CYS A 700 2.40 19.74 -24.59
N CYS A 701 2.53 18.82 -25.54
CA CYS A 701 2.12 18.99 -26.95
C CYS A 701 0.73 18.47 -27.31
N SER A 702 0.04 17.64 -26.53
CA SER A 702 -1.44 17.54 -26.69
C SER A 702 -2.07 18.88 -26.30
N TRP A 703 -1.55 19.48 -25.23
CA TRP A 703 -1.92 20.83 -24.79
C TRP A 703 -1.32 21.94 -25.69
N SER A 704 -0.22 21.71 -26.44
CA SER A 704 0.38 22.69 -27.38
C SER A 704 -0.15 22.58 -28.83
N ASN A 705 -0.33 21.36 -29.37
CA ASN A 705 -0.69 21.10 -30.78
C ASN A 705 -2.21 21.07 -31.04
N SER A 706 -3.05 21.25 -30.02
CA SER A 706 -4.50 21.32 -30.25
C SER A 706 -4.90 22.73 -30.66
N GLU A 707 -4.96 22.98 -31.97
CA GLU A 707 -5.69 24.13 -32.55
C GLU A 707 -7.17 24.18 -32.11
N TRP A 708 -7.66 23.11 -31.47
CA TRP A 708 -9.05 22.91 -31.03
C TRP A 708 -9.28 22.88 -29.51
N VAL A 709 -8.27 23.13 -28.64
CA VAL A 709 -8.49 23.35 -27.19
C VAL A 709 -8.19 24.81 -26.82
N PRO A 710 -9.08 25.77 -27.16
CA PRO A 710 -8.90 27.21 -26.91
C PRO A 710 -8.88 27.62 -25.41
N LEU A 711 -8.99 26.66 -24.49
CA LEU A 711 -9.13 26.86 -23.04
C LEU A 711 -7.86 26.63 -22.21
N THR A 712 -6.83 25.95 -22.72
CA THR A 712 -5.53 25.84 -22.00
C THR A 712 -4.67 27.07 -22.27
N ARG A 713 -5.13 28.23 -21.79
CA ARG A 713 -4.43 29.51 -21.99
C ARG A 713 -3.28 29.77 -21.00
N GLY A 714 -3.12 28.95 -19.96
CA GLY A 714 -2.19 29.23 -18.86
C GLY A 714 -1.14 28.15 -18.59
N LEU A 715 0.08 28.61 -18.31
CA LEU A 715 1.16 28.01 -17.51
C LEU A 715 1.21 26.46 -17.35
N PHE A 716 2.33 25.87 -17.77
CA PHE A 716 2.67 24.48 -17.43
C PHE A 716 3.50 24.42 -16.16
N LEU A 717 3.07 23.60 -15.20
CA LEU A 717 3.81 23.34 -13.97
C LEU A 717 4.38 21.93 -13.94
N VAL A 718 5.69 21.83 -13.72
CA VAL A 718 6.42 20.56 -13.69
C VAL A 718 7.14 20.45 -12.35
N ALA A 719 6.63 19.62 -11.44
CA ALA A 719 7.32 19.29 -10.19
C ALA A 719 7.95 17.91 -10.33
N TRP A 720 9.26 17.87 -10.62
CA TRP A 720 10.01 16.66 -10.91
C TRP A 720 10.98 16.29 -9.81
N GLN A 721 11.71 15.19 -10.00
CA GLN A 721 12.57 14.59 -8.99
C GLN A 721 13.93 14.18 -9.61
N ILE A 722 14.94 14.02 -8.76
CA ILE A 722 16.21 13.37 -9.09
C ILE A 722 16.01 12.02 -9.82
N GLY A 723 16.94 11.70 -10.73
CA GLY A 723 16.98 10.42 -11.46
C GLY A 723 16.35 10.44 -12.86
N GLY A 724 17.04 9.83 -13.83
CA GLY A 724 16.67 9.81 -15.26
C GLY A 724 16.85 11.14 -15.99
N THR A 725 16.56 11.19 -17.30
CA THR A 725 16.89 12.31 -18.20
C THR A 725 15.69 12.95 -18.91
N GLU A 726 14.50 12.79 -18.35
CA GLU A 726 13.25 13.16 -19.04
C GLU A 726 13.03 14.66 -19.17
N GLU A 727 13.51 15.43 -18.20
CA GLU A 727 13.36 16.87 -18.11
C GLU A 727 14.13 17.59 -19.22
N TYR A 728 15.26 17.03 -19.67
CA TYR A 728 16.03 17.55 -20.80
C TYR A 728 15.22 17.54 -22.12
N LYS A 729 14.18 16.70 -22.22
CA LYS A 729 13.29 16.69 -23.39
C LYS A 729 12.41 17.94 -23.42
N ILE A 730 12.09 18.54 -22.26
CA ILE A 730 11.40 19.84 -22.18
C ILE A 730 12.33 20.93 -22.74
N CYS A 731 13.59 20.95 -22.30
CA CYS A 731 14.59 21.87 -22.84
C CYS A 731 14.70 21.74 -24.37
N ARG A 732 14.73 20.50 -24.88
CA ARG A 732 14.75 20.23 -26.33
C ARG A 732 13.48 20.72 -27.03
N GLY A 733 12.30 20.43 -26.46
CA GLY A 733 11.01 20.85 -27.03
C GLY A 733 10.81 22.37 -27.08
N ILE A 734 11.38 23.10 -26.11
CA ILE A 734 11.41 24.58 -26.11
C ILE A 734 12.39 25.07 -27.19
N LYS A 735 13.61 24.53 -27.25
CA LYS A 735 14.61 24.88 -28.27
C LYS A 735 14.13 24.60 -29.70
N GLU A 736 13.38 23.52 -29.90
CA GLU A 736 12.78 23.13 -31.19
C GLU A 736 11.49 23.92 -31.52
N GLY A 737 11.01 24.80 -30.62
CA GLY A 737 9.79 25.60 -30.83
C GLY A 737 8.48 24.83 -30.74
N ARG A 738 8.49 23.58 -30.26
CA ARG A 738 7.27 22.76 -30.07
C ARG A 738 6.49 23.14 -28.81
N ILE A 739 7.20 23.64 -27.79
CA ILE A 739 6.63 24.13 -26.54
C ILE A 739 6.81 25.65 -26.53
N THR A 740 5.70 26.38 -26.69
CA THR A 740 5.68 27.85 -26.78
C THR A 740 5.01 28.52 -25.58
N LYS A 741 4.23 27.78 -24.80
CA LYS A 741 3.56 28.27 -23.59
C LYS A 741 4.57 28.38 -22.43
N PRO A 742 4.35 29.27 -21.45
CA PRO A 742 5.25 29.41 -20.32
C PRO A 742 5.27 28.15 -19.46
N VAL A 743 6.48 27.71 -19.08
CA VAL A 743 6.71 26.53 -18.25
C VAL A 743 7.41 26.97 -16.97
N VAL A 744 6.85 26.61 -15.82
CA VAL A 744 7.50 26.69 -14.51
C VAL A 744 7.87 25.28 -14.06
N CYS A 745 9.10 25.06 -13.65
CA CYS A 745 9.59 23.74 -13.28
C CYS A 745 10.48 23.78 -12.04
N TRP A 746 10.37 22.76 -11.19
CA TRP A 746 11.28 22.51 -10.09
C TRP A 746 11.55 21.02 -9.94
N CYS A 747 12.83 20.64 -9.96
CA CYS A 747 13.28 19.27 -9.66
C CYS A 747 13.69 19.17 -8.18
N ILE A 748 12.99 18.33 -7.41
CA ILE A 748 13.28 17.99 -6.00
C ILE A 748 14.41 16.95 -5.90
N GLY A 749 15.09 16.89 -4.75
CA GLY A 749 16.23 16.02 -4.49
C GLY A 749 17.57 16.72 -4.65
N THR A 750 17.64 18.03 -4.37
CA THR A 750 18.90 18.79 -4.38
C THR A 750 19.84 18.33 -3.27
N CYS A 751 19.30 17.87 -2.13
CA CYS A 751 20.07 17.37 -0.99
C CYS A 751 20.97 16.17 -1.32
N ALA A 752 20.65 15.38 -2.34
CA ALA A 752 21.42 14.19 -2.73
C ALA A 752 22.89 14.50 -3.03
N THR A 753 23.16 15.70 -3.58
CA THR A 753 24.52 16.16 -3.88
C THR A 753 25.34 16.52 -2.64
N MET A 754 24.67 16.70 -1.50
CA MET A 754 25.28 17.09 -0.22
C MET A 754 25.60 15.89 0.67
N PHE A 755 25.08 14.69 0.36
CA PHE A 755 25.38 13.47 1.10
C PHE A 755 26.75 12.87 0.70
N SER A 756 27.36 12.15 1.64
CA SER A 756 28.66 11.49 1.45
C SER A 756 28.57 10.18 0.66
N SER A 757 27.42 9.50 0.74
CA SER A 757 27.12 8.24 0.07
C SER A 757 25.79 8.35 -0.69
N GLU A 758 25.60 7.44 -1.65
CA GLU A 758 24.37 7.39 -2.44
C GLU A 758 23.17 7.03 -1.56
N VAL A 759 22.10 7.82 -1.65
CA VAL A 759 20.85 7.59 -0.92
C VAL A 759 19.73 7.31 -1.91
N GLN A 760 19.22 6.09 -1.89
CA GLN A 760 18.00 5.73 -2.61
C GLN A 760 16.79 6.34 -1.87
N PHE A 761 16.10 7.28 -2.53
CA PHE A 761 14.88 7.85 -1.96
C PHE A 761 13.68 6.90 -2.15
N GLY A 762 12.57 7.20 -1.46
CA GLY A 762 11.42 6.27 -1.32
C GLY A 762 10.74 5.90 -2.64
N HIS A 763 10.69 6.82 -3.62
CA HIS A 763 10.23 6.43 -4.95
C HIS A 763 11.29 5.56 -5.62
N ALA A 764 10.87 4.43 -6.16
CA ALA A 764 11.67 3.49 -6.94
C ALA A 764 12.65 4.23 -7.87
N GLY A 765 12.16 5.25 -8.59
CA GLY A 765 12.94 5.99 -9.58
C GLY A 765 13.75 7.20 -9.17
N ALA A 766 14.00 7.36 -7.87
CA ALA A 766 14.74 8.49 -7.34
C ALA A 766 16.19 8.09 -7.03
N CYS A 767 16.90 7.65 -8.06
CA CYS A 767 18.30 7.24 -8.07
C CYS A 767 19.01 7.97 -9.21
N ALA A 768 20.19 8.55 -8.96
CA ALA A 768 20.96 9.26 -9.98
C ALA A 768 22.20 8.46 -10.34
N ASN A 769 22.19 7.84 -11.52
CA ASN A 769 23.33 7.04 -12.00
C ASN A 769 24.43 7.91 -12.65
N GLN A 770 24.06 9.10 -13.14
CA GLN A 770 24.98 10.05 -13.77
C GLN A 770 24.82 11.46 -13.18
N ALA A 771 25.86 12.30 -13.31
CA ALA A 771 25.83 13.70 -12.87
C ALA A 771 24.70 14.52 -13.54
N SER A 772 24.36 14.19 -14.80
CA SER A 772 23.24 14.78 -15.55
C SER A 772 21.87 14.46 -14.93
N GLU A 773 21.75 13.37 -14.18
CA GLU A 773 20.47 12.96 -13.57
C GLU A 773 20.20 13.64 -12.22
N THR A 774 21.17 14.40 -11.70
CA THR A 774 21.02 15.16 -10.47
C THR A 774 19.99 16.28 -10.60
N ALA A 775 19.23 16.53 -9.54
CA ALA A 775 18.22 17.59 -9.53
C ALA A 775 18.82 18.97 -9.82
N VAL A 776 20.02 19.24 -9.31
CA VAL A 776 20.76 20.49 -9.52
C VAL A 776 21.11 20.71 -10.99
N ALA A 777 21.68 19.69 -11.66
CA ALA A 777 22.02 19.78 -13.08
C ALA A 777 20.79 20.00 -13.97
N LYS A 778 19.68 19.34 -13.65
CA LYS A 778 18.40 19.50 -14.37
C LYS A 778 17.82 20.90 -14.18
N ASN A 779 17.77 21.40 -12.95
CA ASN A 779 17.26 22.75 -12.66
C ASN A 779 18.06 23.82 -13.42
N GLN A 780 19.39 23.68 -13.48
CA GLN A 780 20.25 24.56 -14.25
C GLN A 780 19.95 24.49 -15.76
N ALA A 781 19.86 23.28 -16.33
CA ALA A 781 19.58 23.09 -17.76
C ALA A 781 18.18 23.58 -18.18
N LEU A 782 17.19 23.48 -17.30
CA LEU A 782 15.85 24.01 -17.52
C LEU A 782 15.85 25.54 -17.52
N LYS A 783 16.54 26.15 -16.54
CA LYS A 783 16.69 27.60 -16.45
C LYS A 783 17.37 28.20 -17.68
N GLU A 784 18.43 27.55 -18.17
CA GLU A 784 19.12 27.94 -19.42
C GLU A 784 18.26 27.79 -20.67
N ALA A 785 17.30 26.87 -20.67
CA ALA A 785 16.36 26.69 -21.78
C ALA A 785 15.20 27.71 -21.78
N GLY A 786 15.14 28.63 -20.81
CA GLY A 786 14.08 29.64 -20.68
C GLY A 786 12.87 29.19 -19.86
N VAL A 787 13.00 28.11 -19.07
CA VAL A 787 11.98 27.68 -18.11
C VAL A 787 12.09 28.53 -16.83
N PHE A 788 10.95 28.86 -16.23
CA PHE A 788 10.89 29.57 -14.96
C PHE A 788 11.19 28.59 -13.80
N VAL A 789 12.38 28.68 -13.21
CA VAL A 789 12.84 27.78 -12.13
C VAL A 789 13.05 28.60 -10.85
N PRO A 790 12.37 28.27 -9.73
CA PRO A 790 12.57 28.96 -8.45
C PRO A 790 13.94 28.61 -7.82
N ARG A 791 14.34 29.29 -6.73
CA ARG A 791 15.61 28.95 -6.03
C ARG A 791 15.49 27.69 -5.20
N SER A 792 14.35 27.49 -4.56
CA SER A 792 13.99 26.31 -3.76
C SER A 792 12.50 26.01 -3.92
N PHE A 793 12.03 24.90 -3.33
CA PHE A 793 10.62 24.55 -3.39
C PHE A 793 9.70 25.59 -2.72
N ASP A 794 10.19 26.31 -1.71
CA ASP A 794 9.43 27.31 -0.95
C ASP A 794 8.98 28.50 -1.81
N GLU A 795 9.80 28.87 -2.79
CA GLU A 795 9.54 30.00 -3.71
C GLU A 795 8.69 29.56 -4.93
N LEU A 796 8.29 28.29 -5.00
CA LEU A 796 7.49 27.77 -6.12
C LEU A 796 6.13 28.48 -6.22
N GLY A 797 5.50 28.79 -5.09
CA GLY A 797 4.23 29.52 -5.07
C GLY A 797 4.37 30.94 -5.65
N GLU A 798 5.44 31.64 -5.29
CA GLU A 798 5.70 33.01 -5.72
C GLU A 798 5.95 33.11 -7.23
N ILE A 799 6.77 32.21 -7.79
CA ILE A 799 7.04 32.19 -9.23
C ILE A 799 5.80 31.79 -10.06
N ILE A 800 4.95 30.89 -9.54
CA ILE A 800 3.67 30.56 -10.16
C ILE A 800 2.77 31.79 -10.25
N GLN A 801 2.65 32.50 -9.13
CA GLN A 801 1.82 33.70 -9.04
C GLN A 801 2.30 34.78 -10.00
N SER A 802 3.60 35.07 -10.02
CA SER A 802 4.19 36.08 -10.90
C SER A 802 3.91 35.79 -12.38
N VAL A 803 4.12 34.54 -12.83
CA VAL A 803 3.86 34.19 -14.24
C VAL A 803 2.36 34.25 -14.57
N TYR A 804 1.49 33.89 -13.62
CA TYR A 804 0.05 33.99 -13.81
C TYR A 804 -0.43 35.44 -13.94
N GLU A 805 0.02 36.33 -13.04
CA GLU A 805 -0.29 37.77 -13.08
C GLU A 805 0.16 38.40 -14.40
N ASP A 806 1.36 38.04 -14.90
CA ASP A 806 1.85 38.50 -16.21
C ASP A 806 0.97 38.03 -17.38
N LEU A 807 0.38 36.84 -17.30
CA LEU A 807 -0.51 36.31 -18.35
C LEU A 807 -1.90 36.96 -18.30
N VAL A 808 -2.39 37.31 -17.11
CA VAL A 808 -3.61 38.08 -16.92
C VAL A 808 -3.42 39.51 -17.43
N ALA A 809 -2.30 40.15 -17.09
CA ALA A 809 -1.96 41.49 -17.56
C ALA A 809 -1.85 41.58 -19.10
N ARG A 810 -1.34 40.52 -19.74
CA ARG A 810 -1.28 40.40 -21.22
C ARG A 810 -2.62 40.05 -21.87
N GLY A 811 -3.68 39.83 -21.09
CA GLY A 811 -5.00 39.42 -21.59
C GLY A 811 -5.04 38.00 -22.19
N VAL A 812 -4.01 37.19 -21.94
CA VAL A 812 -3.98 35.78 -22.37
C VAL A 812 -4.97 34.97 -21.53
N ILE A 813 -5.00 35.21 -20.22
CA ILE A 813 -5.95 34.60 -19.29
C ILE A 813 -6.99 35.64 -18.88
N VAL A 814 -8.26 35.29 -19.00
CA VAL A 814 -9.39 36.07 -18.49
C VAL A 814 -10.09 35.21 -17.44
N PRO A 815 -9.92 35.51 -16.13
CA PRO A 815 -10.51 34.71 -15.07
C PRO A 815 -12.03 34.65 -15.20
N ALA A 816 -12.60 33.45 -15.11
CA ALA A 816 -14.04 33.26 -15.12
C ALA A 816 -14.67 33.69 -13.79
N GLN A 817 -15.95 34.09 -13.82
CA GLN A 817 -16.71 34.37 -12.61
C GLN A 817 -16.94 33.08 -11.79
N GLU A 818 -16.73 33.13 -10.48
CA GLU A 818 -16.98 31.98 -9.61
C GLU A 818 -18.48 31.69 -9.48
N VAL A 819 -18.84 30.42 -9.71
CA VAL A 819 -20.19 29.89 -9.51
C VAL A 819 -20.15 28.92 -8.33
N PRO A 820 -21.00 29.10 -7.29
CA PRO A 820 -21.08 28.17 -6.18
C PRO A 820 -21.43 26.75 -6.64
N PRO A 821 -20.73 25.71 -6.15
CA PRO A 821 -21.03 24.32 -6.52
C PRO A 821 -22.31 23.82 -5.84
N PRO A 822 -22.96 22.77 -6.39
CA PRO A 822 -24.00 22.02 -5.70
C PRO A 822 -23.50 21.52 -4.33
N THR A 823 -24.34 21.63 -3.30
CA THR A 823 -23.99 21.20 -1.94
C THR A 823 -24.31 19.72 -1.74
N VAL A 824 -23.37 18.98 -1.16
CA VAL A 824 -23.57 17.59 -0.73
C VAL A 824 -23.75 17.57 0.79
N PRO A 825 -24.72 16.80 1.34
CA PRO A 825 -24.84 16.63 2.78
C PRO A 825 -23.57 16.05 3.40
N MET A 826 -23.27 16.47 4.63
CA MET A 826 -22.17 15.90 5.38
C MET A 826 -22.47 14.46 5.81
N ASP A 827 -21.49 13.57 5.65
CA ASP A 827 -21.61 12.19 6.10
C ASP A 827 -21.89 12.08 7.60
N TYR A 828 -22.80 11.19 7.97
CA TYR A 828 -23.18 10.94 9.35
C TYR A 828 -21.98 10.55 10.24
N SER A 829 -21.09 9.68 9.75
CA SER A 829 -19.89 9.26 10.49
C SER A 829 -18.98 10.44 10.79
N TRP A 830 -18.78 11.33 9.82
CA TRP A 830 -17.93 12.49 9.95
C TRP A 830 -18.53 13.53 10.91
N ALA A 831 -19.82 13.81 10.78
CA ALA A 831 -20.52 14.72 11.69
C ALA A 831 -20.50 14.21 13.14
N ARG A 832 -20.57 12.89 13.34
CA ARG A 832 -20.47 12.26 14.67
C ARG A 832 -19.05 12.34 15.23
N GLU A 833 -18.01 12.10 14.41
CA GLU A 833 -16.61 12.20 14.83
C GLU A 833 -16.24 13.63 15.27
N LEU A 834 -16.76 14.65 14.57
CA LEU A 834 -16.57 16.05 14.93
C LEU A 834 -17.46 16.52 16.10
N GLY A 835 -18.35 15.67 16.61
CA GLY A 835 -19.28 16.02 17.70
C GLY A 835 -20.37 17.02 17.31
N LEU A 836 -20.63 17.22 16.02
CA LEU A 836 -21.64 18.16 15.52
C LEU A 836 -23.06 17.64 15.71
N ILE A 837 -23.21 16.31 15.74
CA ILE A 837 -24.49 15.63 15.94
C ILE A 837 -24.36 14.59 17.04
N ARG A 838 -25.49 14.30 17.70
CA ARG A 838 -25.63 13.18 18.63
C ARG A 838 -26.74 12.27 18.14
N LYS A 839 -26.50 10.96 18.15
CA LYS A 839 -27.51 9.93 17.92
C LYS A 839 -27.54 9.01 19.14
N PRO A 840 -28.69 8.80 19.79
CA PRO A 840 -28.79 7.85 20.88
C PRO A 840 -28.47 6.44 20.39
N ALA A 841 -27.73 5.67 21.20
CA ALA A 841 -27.46 4.27 20.91
C ALA A 841 -28.77 3.48 21.05
N SER A 842 -29.08 2.66 20.05
CA SER A 842 -30.28 1.79 20.08
C SER A 842 -30.09 0.53 20.91
N PHE A 843 -28.83 0.16 21.17
CA PHE A 843 -28.45 -1.06 21.88
C PHE A 843 -27.47 -0.73 23.00
N MET A 844 -27.58 -1.46 24.10
CA MET A 844 -26.61 -1.47 25.18
C MET A 844 -26.09 -2.90 25.34
N THR A 845 -24.77 -3.05 25.45
CA THR A 845 -24.09 -4.31 25.75
C THR A 845 -23.07 -4.05 26.86
N SER A 846 -22.90 -5.02 27.76
CA SER A 846 -22.00 -4.95 28.91
C SER A 846 -21.09 -6.18 29.05
N ILE A 847 -21.30 -7.22 28.23
CA ILE A 847 -20.66 -8.53 28.43
C ILE A 847 -19.35 -8.70 27.64
N CYS A 848 -19.24 -8.04 26.49
CA CYS A 848 -18.13 -8.20 25.57
C CYS A 848 -17.89 -6.90 24.81
N ASP A 849 -16.62 -6.55 24.60
CA ASP A 849 -16.20 -5.50 23.67
C ASP A 849 -15.13 -6.06 22.72
N GLU A 850 -15.51 -6.22 21.46
CA GLU A 850 -14.67 -6.71 20.37
C GLU A 850 -14.05 -5.60 19.52
N ARG A 851 -14.33 -4.33 19.83
CA ARG A 851 -13.91 -3.18 19.00
C ARG A 851 -12.47 -2.74 19.26
N GLY A 852 -11.89 -3.16 20.39
CA GLY A 852 -10.53 -2.83 20.83
C GLY A 852 -9.45 -3.56 20.03
N GLN A 853 -8.18 -3.35 20.43
CA GLN A 853 -7.05 -4.12 19.90
C GLN A 853 -7.10 -5.60 20.31
N GLU A 854 -7.76 -5.85 21.43
CA GLU A 854 -7.92 -7.15 22.04
C GLU A 854 -9.38 -7.34 22.42
N LEU A 855 -9.86 -8.58 22.34
CA LEU A 855 -11.19 -8.96 22.77
C LEU A 855 -11.29 -8.86 24.30
N ILE A 856 -12.33 -8.22 24.81
CA ILE A 856 -12.53 -8.01 26.24
C ILE A 856 -13.83 -8.70 26.68
N TYR A 857 -13.74 -9.59 27.67
CA TYR A 857 -14.88 -10.22 28.33
C TYR A 857 -15.11 -9.57 29.70
N ALA A 858 -16.24 -8.85 29.82
CA ALA A 858 -16.63 -8.12 31.04
C ALA A 858 -15.48 -7.34 31.71
N GLY A 859 -14.71 -6.61 30.90
CA GLY A 859 -13.56 -5.81 31.36
C GLY A 859 -12.22 -6.56 31.44
N MET A 860 -12.21 -7.90 31.33
CA MET A 860 -10.97 -8.69 31.31
C MET A 860 -10.52 -8.97 29.87
N PRO A 861 -9.30 -8.57 29.46
CA PRO A 861 -8.73 -8.91 28.15
C PRO A 861 -8.57 -10.42 27.98
N ILE A 862 -8.74 -10.92 26.75
CA ILE A 862 -8.70 -12.36 26.45
C ILE A 862 -7.35 -13.01 26.83
N THR A 863 -6.24 -12.30 26.70
CA THR A 863 -4.91 -12.77 27.12
C THR A 863 -4.83 -12.97 28.63
N GLU A 864 -5.45 -12.09 29.42
CA GLU A 864 -5.53 -12.24 30.87
C GLU A 864 -6.42 -13.42 31.27
N VAL A 865 -7.53 -13.64 30.57
CA VAL A 865 -8.39 -14.82 30.75
C VAL A 865 -7.60 -16.12 30.63
N PHE A 866 -6.75 -16.24 29.60
CA PHE A 866 -5.88 -17.40 29.41
C PHE A 866 -4.75 -17.47 30.45
N LYS A 867 -4.11 -16.33 30.75
CA LYS A 867 -3.01 -16.25 31.72
C LYS A 867 -3.44 -16.69 33.12
N GLU A 868 -4.65 -16.36 33.52
CA GLU A 868 -5.21 -16.69 34.84
C GLU A 868 -5.87 -18.08 34.88
N GLU A 869 -5.82 -18.84 33.78
CA GLU A 869 -6.36 -20.21 33.65
C GLU A 869 -7.85 -20.29 34.05
N MET A 870 -8.66 -19.34 33.57
CA MET A 870 -10.05 -19.18 34.01
C MET A 870 -10.98 -20.35 33.60
N GLY A 871 -10.63 -21.11 32.55
CA GLY A 871 -11.45 -22.21 32.04
C GLY A 871 -12.77 -21.75 31.41
N ILE A 872 -13.63 -22.71 31.02
CA ILE A 872 -14.96 -22.42 30.45
C ILE A 872 -15.86 -21.82 31.54
N GLY A 873 -15.78 -22.34 32.77
CA GLY A 873 -16.58 -21.86 33.89
C GLY A 873 -16.25 -20.41 34.26
N GLY A 874 -14.98 -20.00 34.18
CA GLY A 874 -14.57 -18.63 34.42
C GLY A 874 -14.97 -17.67 33.32
N VAL A 875 -14.88 -18.09 32.04
CA VAL A 875 -15.40 -17.29 30.91
C VAL A 875 -16.91 -17.13 31.00
N LEU A 876 -17.64 -18.18 31.38
CA LEU A 876 -19.08 -18.12 31.61
C LEU A 876 -19.42 -17.18 32.78
N GLY A 877 -18.59 -17.16 33.83
CA GLY A 877 -18.64 -16.17 34.90
C GLY A 877 -18.53 -14.72 34.39
N LEU A 878 -17.58 -14.46 33.49
CA LEU A 878 -17.42 -13.14 32.88
C LEU A 878 -18.59 -12.79 31.95
N LEU A 879 -19.01 -13.69 31.06
CA LEU A 879 -20.03 -13.36 30.06
C LEU A 879 -21.44 -13.27 30.65
N TRP A 880 -21.84 -14.22 31.49
CA TRP A 880 -23.21 -14.26 32.02
C TRP A 880 -23.40 -13.35 33.22
N PHE A 881 -22.39 -13.28 34.07
CA PHE A 881 -22.49 -12.57 35.35
C PHE A 881 -21.66 -11.29 35.43
N GLN A 882 -20.74 -11.07 34.48
CA GLN A 882 -19.77 -9.97 34.51
C GLN A 882 -18.92 -9.96 35.78
N LYS A 883 -18.64 -11.15 36.35
CA LYS A 883 -17.83 -11.32 37.56
C LYS A 883 -16.68 -12.29 37.31
N ARG A 884 -15.54 -11.99 37.91
CA ARG A 884 -14.44 -12.95 38.08
C ARG A 884 -14.77 -13.87 39.25
N LEU A 885 -15.30 -15.05 38.95
CA LEU A 885 -15.70 -16.02 39.98
C LEU A 885 -14.48 -16.72 40.62
N PRO A 886 -14.61 -17.18 41.88
CA PRO A 886 -13.62 -18.05 42.50
C PRO A 886 -13.40 -19.35 41.70
N LYS A 887 -12.18 -19.90 41.72
CA LYS A 887 -11.84 -21.11 40.95
C LYS A 887 -12.77 -22.31 41.22
N TYR A 888 -13.19 -22.51 42.47
CA TYR A 888 -14.12 -23.59 42.82
C TYR A 888 -15.52 -23.38 42.20
N SER A 889 -15.96 -22.13 42.06
CA SER A 889 -17.23 -21.79 41.40
C SER A 889 -17.14 -22.03 39.91
N CYS A 890 -16.02 -21.65 39.27
CA CYS A 890 -15.75 -21.94 37.87
C CYS A 890 -15.78 -23.46 37.60
N GLN A 891 -15.09 -24.23 38.44
CA GLN A 891 -15.03 -25.69 38.30
C GLN A 891 -16.38 -26.35 38.60
N PHE A 892 -17.16 -25.84 39.56
CA PHE A 892 -18.53 -26.30 39.78
C PHE A 892 -19.44 -26.08 38.56
N ILE A 893 -19.34 -24.91 37.92
CA ILE A 893 -20.08 -24.61 36.68
C ILE A 893 -19.69 -25.61 35.58
N GLU A 894 -18.41 -25.88 35.41
CA GLU A 894 -17.93 -26.88 34.44
C GLU A 894 -18.46 -28.29 34.75
N MET A 895 -18.45 -28.69 36.02
CA MET A 895 -19.04 -29.96 36.45
C MET A 895 -20.55 -30.02 36.13
N CYS A 896 -21.29 -28.93 36.35
CA CYS A 896 -22.70 -28.85 35.99
C CYS A 896 -22.92 -29.06 34.47
N LEU A 897 -22.06 -28.46 33.63
CA LEU A 897 -22.11 -28.66 32.18
C LEU A 897 -21.79 -30.10 31.77
N MET A 898 -20.78 -30.72 32.38
CA MET A 898 -20.39 -32.10 32.11
C MET A 898 -21.51 -33.09 32.46
N VAL A 899 -22.12 -32.93 33.64
CA VAL A 899 -23.17 -33.84 34.05
C VAL A 899 -24.40 -33.66 33.18
N THR A 900 -24.77 -32.43 32.79
CA THR A 900 -25.95 -32.14 31.95
C THR A 900 -25.74 -32.40 30.45
N ALA A 901 -24.55 -32.81 30.04
CA ALA A 901 -24.15 -32.94 28.64
C ALA A 901 -25.10 -33.79 27.79
N ASP A 902 -25.43 -34.99 28.27
CA ASP A 902 -26.36 -35.88 27.58
C ASP A 902 -27.09 -36.83 28.56
N HIS A 903 -28.20 -37.42 28.10
CA HIS A 903 -29.00 -38.41 28.83
C HIS A 903 -29.67 -39.40 27.86
N GLY A 904 -28.99 -39.67 26.73
CA GLY A 904 -29.42 -40.67 25.75
C GLY A 904 -30.47 -40.18 24.74
N PRO A 905 -30.70 -40.96 23.67
CA PRO A 905 -31.46 -40.53 22.50
C PRO A 905 -32.99 -40.50 22.69
N ALA A 906 -33.49 -41.02 23.81
CA ALA A 906 -34.92 -41.19 24.06
C ALA A 906 -35.59 -39.93 24.61
N VAL A 907 -34.81 -38.98 25.14
CA VAL A 907 -35.36 -37.71 25.62
C VAL A 907 -35.83 -36.86 24.44
N SER A 908 -36.91 -36.09 24.62
CA SER A 908 -37.59 -35.36 23.54
C SER A 908 -36.63 -34.54 22.66
N GLY A 909 -35.65 -33.87 23.27
CA GLY A 909 -34.69 -33.06 22.51
C GLY A 909 -33.66 -33.85 21.75
N ALA A 910 -33.19 -34.97 22.29
CA ALA A 910 -32.28 -35.85 21.56
C ALA A 910 -33.02 -36.54 20.41
N HIS A 911 -34.25 -36.99 20.65
CA HIS A 911 -35.12 -37.59 19.64
C HIS A 911 -35.37 -36.62 18.47
N ASN A 912 -35.80 -35.39 18.77
CA ASN A 912 -36.04 -34.37 17.74
C ASN A 912 -34.76 -34.03 16.95
N THR A 913 -33.61 -33.94 17.62
CA THR A 913 -32.31 -33.72 16.96
C THR A 913 -32.00 -34.86 16.00
N ILE A 914 -32.23 -36.11 16.40
CA ILE A 914 -32.01 -37.31 15.60
C ILE A 914 -32.95 -37.33 14.39
N ILE A 915 -34.25 -37.06 14.57
CA ILE A 915 -35.21 -37.01 13.46
C ILE A 915 -34.81 -35.94 12.44
N CYS A 916 -34.44 -34.74 12.91
CA CYS A 916 -34.03 -33.64 12.04
C CYS A 916 -32.71 -33.95 11.29
N ALA A 917 -31.74 -34.59 11.96
CA ALA A 917 -30.49 -35.02 11.34
C ALA A 917 -30.73 -36.08 10.24
N ARG A 918 -31.61 -37.05 10.52
CA ARG A 918 -32.07 -38.09 9.58
C ARG A 918 -32.91 -37.55 8.43
N ALA A 919 -33.60 -36.42 8.63
CA ALA A 919 -34.28 -35.67 7.59
C ALA A 919 -33.34 -34.90 6.66
N GLY A 920 -32.02 -35.10 6.80
CA GLY A 920 -31.02 -34.48 5.92
C GLY A 920 -30.67 -33.04 6.28
N LYS A 921 -31.15 -32.51 7.42
CA LYS A 921 -30.85 -31.15 7.84
C LYS A 921 -29.42 -31.00 8.36
N ASP A 922 -28.97 -29.76 8.45
CA ASP A 922 -27.67 -29.33 8.96
C ASP A 922 -27.59 -29.37 10.50
N LEU A 923 -26.38 -29.20 11.04
CA LEU A 923 -26.10 -29.27 12.48
C LEU A 923 -26.94 -28.28 13.28
N VAL A 924 -27.03 -27.03 12.83
CA VAL A 924 -27.73 -25.96 13.55
C VAL A 924 -29.23 -26.25 13.56
N SER A 925 -29.83 -26.52 12.40
CA SER A 925 -31.24 -26.89 12.32
C SER A 925 -31.61 -28.10 13.20
N SER A 926 -30.72 -29.10 13.24
CA SER A 926 -30.95 -30.33 14.01
C SER A 926 -30.84 -30.08 15.50
N LEU A 927 -29.79 -29.38 15.93
CA LEU A 927 -29.58 -28.95 17.31
C LEU A 927 -30.76 -28.10 17.80
N THR A 928 -31.14 -27.05 17.06
CA THR A 928 -32.25 -26.16 17.43
C THR A 928 -33.57 -26.91 17.53
N SER A 929 -33.82 -27.87 16.63
CA SER A 929 -35.02 -28.72 16.70
C SER A 929 -35.11 -29.52 18.00
N GLY A 930 -33.97 -29.93 18.56
CA GLY A 930 -33.89 -30.55 19.88
C GLY A 930 -33.98 -29.57 21.03
N LEU A 931 -33.23 -28.45 20.96
CA LEU A 931 -33.19 -27.43 22.01
C LEU A 931 -34.56 -26.81 22.28
N LEU A 932 -35.41 -26.67 21.27
CA LEU A 932 -36.78 -26.15 21.41
C LEU A 932 -37.71 -27.03 22.27
N THR A 933 -37.29 -28.25 22.61
CA THR A 933 -38.08 -29.18 23.44
C THR A 933 -37.61 -29.28 24.89
N ILE A 934 -36.59 -28.51 25.27
CA ILE A 934 -35.98 -28.59 26.60
C ILE A 934 -36.96 -28.07 27.66
N ILE A 935 -37.45 -28.98 28.52
CA ILE A 935 -38.05 -28.73 29.84
C ILE A 935 -37.58 -29.85 30.80
N ASN A 936 -37.23 -29.47 32.03
CA ASN A 936 -36.53 -30.22 33.11
C ASN A 936 -36.78 -31.73 33.20
N ASN A 937 -35.71 -32.52 33.39
CA ASN A 937 -35.82 -33.94 33.77
C ASN A 937 -34.52 -34.51 34.39
N PRO A 938 -34.58 -35.21 35.55
CA PRO A 938 -33.39 -35.54 36.34
C PRO A 938 -32.94 -37.00 36.37
N ASP A 939 -31.65 -37.22 36.73
CA ASP A 939 -31.06 -38.55 37.00
C ASP A 939 -29.65 -38.53 37.68
N MET A 940 -29.35 -39.60 38.45
CA MET A 940 -28.14 -40.24 39.07
C MET A 940 -26.80 -39.50 39.32
N ARG A 941 -26.61 -38.28 38.82
CA ARG A 941 -25.36 -37.49 38.86
C ARG A 941 -25.16 -36.71 40.18
N VAL A 942 -26.02 -37.00 41.17
CA VAL A 942 -26.20 -36.26 42.43
C VAL A 942 -24.98 -36.40 43.36
N GLN A 943 -24.42 -37.61 43.49
CA GLN A 943 -23.39 -37.87 44.50
C GLN A 943 -22.09 -37.09 44.23
N ILE A 944 -21.65 -37.05 42.96
CA ILE A 944 -20.40 -36.38 42.53
C ILE A 944 -20.46 -34.87 42.79
N LEU A 945 -21.59 -34.23 42.46
CA LEU A 945 -21.77 -32.80 42.68
C LEU A 945 -21.91 -32.46 44.17
N LYS A 946 -22.61 -33.30 44.95
CA LYS A 946 -22.81 -33.10 46.39
C LYS A 946 -21.49 -33.15 47.15
N ASP A 947 -20.62 -34.10 46.83
CA ASP A 947 -19.31 -34.26 47.48
C ASP A 947 -18.39 -33.07 47.16
N TYR A 948 -18.39 -32.60 45.90
CA TYR A 948 -17.63 -31.41 45.49
C TYR A 948 -18.08 -30.14 46.21
N VAL A 949 -19.41 -29.91 46.26
CA VAL A 949 -20.00 -28.72 46.90
C VAL A 949 -19.66 -28.68 48.39
N ARG A 950 -19.80 -29.80 49.11
CA ARG A 950 -19.47 -29.87 50.55
C ARG A 950 -17.99 -29.67 50.86
N GLN A 951 -17.10 -30.04 49.95
CA GLN A 951 -15.66 -29.90 50.16
C GLN A 951 -15.15 -28.48 49.91
N HIS A 952 -15.76 -27.73 48.98
CA HIS A 952 -15.19 -26.47 48.48
C HIS A 952 -16.04 -25.22 48.75
N PHE A 953 -17.35 -25.35 49.01
CA PHE A 953 -18.20 -24.17 49.21
C PHE A 953 -18.05 -23.63 50.64
N PRO A 954 -17.99 -22.30 50.82
CA PRO A 954 -17.86 -21.71 52.14
C PRO A 954 -19.12 -21.85 53.00
N ALA A 955 -20.32 -21.89 52.37
CA ALA A 955 -21.59 -22.12 53.03
C ALA A 955 -22.61 -22.71 52.04
N THR A 956 -23.46 -23.63 52.53
CA THR A 956 -24.46 -24.35 51.71
C THR A 956 -25.85 -24.46 52.38
N PRO A 957 -26.42 -23.35 52.89
CA PRO A 957 -27.64 -23.40 53.69
C PRO A 957 -28.87 -23.92 52.92
N LEU A 958 -28.96 -23.66 51.61
CA LEU A 958 -30.10 -24.13 50.81
C LEU A 958 -29.98 -25.61 50.45
N LEU A 959 -28.77 -26.09 50.18
CA LEU A 959 -28.50 -27.51 50.03
C LEU A 959 -28.83 -28.29 51.31
N ASP A 960 -28.43 -27.79 52.48
CA ASP A 960 -28.74 -28.45 53.75
C ASP A 960 -30.24 -28.50 54.03
N TYR A 961 -30.97 -27.42 53.70
CA TYR A 961 -32.43 -27.42 53.74
C TYR A 961 -33.04 -28.47 52.79
N ALA A 962 -32.56 -28.55 51.54
CA ALA A 962 -33.04 -29.52 50.57
C ALA A 962 -32.79 -30.97 51.00
N LEU A 963 -31.66 -31.24 51.68
CA LEU A 963 -31.33 -32.55 52.23
C LEU A 963 -32.22 -32.91 53.44
N GLU A 964 -32.63 -31.95 54.26
CA GLU A 964 -33.65 -32.19 55.30
C GLU A 964 -35.02 -32.52 54.68
N VAL A 965 -35.40 -31.84 53.59
CA VAL A 965 -36.61 -32.18 52.84
C VAL A 965 -36.52 -33.59 52.26
N GLU A 966 -35.36 -33.97 51.70
CA GLU A 966 -35.10 -35.32 51.19
C GLU A 966 -35.28 -36.39 52.29
N LYS A 967 -34.77 -36.18 53.50
CA LYS A 967 -34.97 -37.11 54.64
C LYS A 967 -36.46 -37.33 54.93
N ILE A 968 -37.26 -36.26 54.85
CA ILE A 968 -38.71 -36.33 55.06
C ILE A 968 -39.39 -37.06 53.89
N THR A 969 -39.03 -36.78 52.63
CA THR A 969 -39.68 -37.42 51.47
C THR A 969 -39.30 -38.89 51.30
N THR A 970 -38.04 -39.24 51.56
CA THR A 970 -37.55 -40.63 51.50
C THR A 970 -38.17 -41.51 52.58
N SER A 971 -38.52 -40.95 53.74
CA SER A 971 -39.31 -41.65 54.76
C SER A 971 -40.73 -42.02 54.30
N LYS A 972 -41.29 -41.30 53.31
CA LYS A 972 -42.60 -41.60 52.71
C LYS A 972 -42.49 -42.63 51.58
N LYS A 973 -41.53 -42.45 50.67
CA LYS A 973 -41.19 -43.43 49.64
C LYS A 973 -39.68 -43.38 49.35
N PRO A 974 -38.99 -44.53 49.31
CA PRO A 974 -37.53 -44.57 49.21
C PRO A 974 -36.97 -44.02 47.88
N ASN A 975 -37.81 -43.86 46.85
CA ASN A 975 -37.42 -43.32 45.54
C ASN A 975 -37.58 -41.79 45.42
N LEU A 976 -38.10 -41.10 46.45
CA LEU A 976 -38.24 -39.64 46.45
C LEU A 976 -36.97 -38.95 46.97
N ILE A 977 -35.85 -39.22 46.29
CA ILE A 977 -34.53 -38.65 46.57
C ILE A 977 -34.36 -37.26 45.92
N LEU A 978 -33.39 -36.48 46.41
CA LEU A 978 -33.00 -35.22 45.78
C LEU A 978 -32.35 -35.54 44.42
N ASN A 979 -33.01 -35.11 43.37
CA ASN A 979 -32.61 -35.40 42.01
C ASN A 979 -31.50 -34.43 41.55
N VAL A 980 -30.80 -34.71 40.45
CA VAL A 980 -29.65 -33.88 40.02
C VAL A 980 -30.05 -32.45 39.68
N ASP A 981 -31.22 -32.24 39.08
CA ASP A 981 -31.73 -30.93 38.72
C ASP A 981 -32.01 -30.10 39.98
N GLY A 982 -32.56 -30.73 41.01
CA GLY A 982 -32.78 -30.15 42.33
C GLY A 982 -31.46 -29.87 43.06
N LEU A 983 -30.47 -30.76 42.94
CA LEU A 983 -29.14 -30.55 43.51
C LEU A 983 -28.40 -29.39 42.83
N ILE A 984 -28.31 -29.38 41.50
CA ILE A 984 -27.73 -28.27 40.72
C ILE A 984 -28.50 -27.00 41.06
N GLY A 985 -29.83 -27.07 41.11
CA GLY A 985 -30.74 -26.03 41.56
C GLY A 985 -30.28 -25.32 42.83
N VAL A 986 -30.27 -26.05 43.93
CA VAL A 986 -29.96 -25.47 45.25
C VAL A 986 -28.48 -25.13 45.42
N ALA A 987 -27.58 -25.94 44.85
CA ALA A 987 -26.14 -25.68 44.91
C ALA A 987 -25.73 -24.47 44.06
N PHE A 988 -26.37 -24.22 42.92
CA PHE A 988 -26.11 -23.02 42.11
C PHE A 988 -26.58 -21.75 42.82
N VAL A 989 -27.73 -21.82 43.51
CA VAL A 989 -28.22 -20.72 44.36
C VAL A 989 -27.27 -20.47 45.53
N ASP A 990 -26.79 -21.52 46.21
CA ASP A 990 -25.79 -21.38 47.27
C ASP A 990 -24.47 -20.80 46.73
N MET A 991 -24.02 -21.21 45.53
CA MET A 991 -22.85 -20.64 44.87
C MET A 991 -23.02 -19.13 44.67
N LEU A 992 -24.11 -18.69 44.04
CA LEU A 992 -24.34 -17.26 43.77
C LEU A 992 -24.38 -16.45 45.08
N ARG A 993 -25.04 -16.96 46.12
CA ARG A 993 -25.22 -16.23 47.39
C ARG A 993 -23.99 -16.21 48.28
N HIS A 994 -23.13 -17.23 48.19
CA HIS A 994 -22.04 -17.42 49.15
C HIS A 994 -20.64 -17.41 48.53
N CYS A 995 -20.50 -17.24 47.21
CA CYS A 995 -19.18 -17.13 46.59
C CYS A 995 -18.48 -15.78 46.84
N GLY A 996 -19.20 -14.79 47.36
CA GLY A 996 -18.68 -13.46 47.66
C GLY A 996 -18.60 -12.51 46.46
N SER A 997 -19.02 -12.96 45.26
CA SER A 997 -19.03 -12.13 44.05
C SER A 997 -20.36 -11.38 43.80
N PHE A 998 -21.44 -11.76 44.50
CA PHE A 998 -22.78 -11.22 44.32
C PHE A 998 -23.37 -10.72 45.63
N THR A 999 -24.15 -9.66 45.52
CA THR A 999 -25.15 -9.28 46.53
C THR A 999 -26.33 -10.23 46.50
N ARG A 1000 -27.20 -10.17 47.52
CA ARG A 1000 -28.37 -11.05 47.57
C ARG A 1000 -29.34 -10.75 46.44
N GLU A 1001 -29.49 -9.48 46.12
CA GLU A 1001 -30.34 -8.97 45.05
C GLU A 1001 -29.85 -9.43 43.68
N GLU A 1002 -28.55 -9.29 43.39
CA GLU A 1002 -27.95 -9.79 42.13
C GLU A 1002 -28.11 -11.32 42.00
N ALA A 1003 -27.87 -12.06 43.09
CA ALA A 1003 -27.99 -13.52 43.07
C ALA A 1003 -29.43 -13.97 42.80
N ASP A 1004 -30.42 -13.31 43.41
CA ASP A 1004 -31.83 -13.63 43.22
C ASP A 1004 -32.32 -13.21 41.82
N GLU A 1005 -31.83 -12.08 41.27
CA GLU A 1005 -32.10 -11.65 39.90
C GLU A 1005 -31.60 -12.67 38.86
N TYR A 1006 -30.36 -13.16 38.98
CA TYR A 1006 -29.82 -14.14 38.03
C TYR A 1006 -30.60 -15.47 38.02
N ILE A 1007 -31.17 -15.85 39.15
CA ILE A 1007 -32.05 -17.02 39.23
C ILE A 1007 -33.39 -16.74 38.55
N ASP A 1008 -33.99 -15.57 38.79
CA ASP A 1008 -35.29 -15.17 38.23
C ASP A 1008 -35.24 -15.07 36.69
N ILE A 1009 -34.20 -14.43 36.14
CA ILE A 1009 -34.02 -14.33 34.68
C ILE A 1009 -33.62 -15.65 34.01
N GLY A 1010 -33.40 -16.71 34.79
CA GLY A 1010 -33.24 -18.07 34.30
C GLY A 1010 -31.81 -18.49 33.94
N ALA A 1011 -30.78 -17.98 34.62
CA ALA A 1011 -29.39 -18.41 34.40
C ALA A 1011 -29.20 -19.94 34.50
N LEU A 1012 -29.99 -20.59 35.38
CA LEU A 1012 -29.97 -22.03 35.57
C LEU A 1012 -30.49 -22.81 34.34
N ASN A 1013 -31.49 -22.26 33.65
CA ASN A 1013 -31.96 -22.80 32.36
C ASN A 1013 -30.82 -22.72 31.32
N GLY A 1014 -30.07 -21.63 31.33
CA GLY A 1014 -28.88 -21.46 30.51
C GLY A 1014 -27.86 -22.58 30.70
N ILE A 1015 -27.56 -22.97 31.95
CA ILE A 1015 -26.64 -24.07 32.26
C ILE A 1015 -27.10 -25.38 31.62
N PHE A 1016 -28.40 -25.71 31.75
CA PHE A 1016 -28.94 -26.93 31.17
C PHE A 1016 -28.91 -26.90 29.64
N VAL A 1017 -29.29 -25.77 29.02
CA VAL A 1017 -29.26 -25.61 27.56
C VAL A 1017 -27.84 -25.72 27.02
N LEU A 1018 -26.86 -25.05 27.65
CA LEU A 1018 -25.46 -25.09 27.22
C LEU A 1018 -24.87 -26.49 27.38
N GLY A 1019 -25.12 -27.15 28.52
CA GLY A 1019 -24.71 -28.53 28.75
C GLY A 1019 -25.31 -29.47 27.71
N ARG A 1020 -26.64 -29.48 27.59
CA ARG A 1020 -27.38 -30.40 26.72
C ARG A 1020 -27.06 -30.25 25.23
N SER A 1021 -26.67 -29.04 24.81
CA SER A 1021 -26.23 -28.78 23.45
C SER A 1021 -25.07 -29.69 23.04
N MET A 1022 -24.17 -30.04 23.96
CA MET A 1022 -23.06 -30.96 23.70
C MET A 1022 -23.55 -32.35 23.28
N GLY A 1023 -24.51 -32.92 24.02
CA GLY A 1023 -25.11 -34.23 23.70
C GLY A 1023 -25.88 -34.23 22.38
N PHE A 1024 -26.65 -33.17 22.12
CA PHE A 1024 -27.42 -33.05 20.88
C PHE A 1024 -26.51 -32.93 19.64
N ILE A 1025 -25.41 -32.18 19.73
CA ILE A 1025 -24.38 -32.15 18.68
C ILE A 1025 -23.79 -33.56 18.48
N GLY A 1026 -23.51 -34.27 19.58
CA GLY A 1026 -23.06 -35.67 19.55
C GLY A 1026 -24.02 -36.58 18.78
N HIS A 1027 -25.33 -36.48 19.05
CA HIS A 1027 -26.35 -37.24 18.33
C HIS A 1027 -26.45 -36.86 16.85
N TYR A 1028 -26.40 -35.58 16.49
CA TYR A 1028 -26.38 -35.17 15.08
C TYR A 1028 -25.20 -35.81 14.33
N LEU A 1029 -23.98 -35.70 14.89
CA LEU A 1029 -22.77 -36.27 14.30
C LEU A 1029 -22.86 -37.80 14.20
N ASP A 1030 -23.40 -38.45 15.22
CA ASP A 1030 -23.61 -39.89 15.23
C ASP A 1030 -24.57 -40.34 14.13
N GLN A 1031 -25.71 -39.66 13.94
CA GLN A 1031 -26.66 -40.01 12.88
C GLN A 1031 -26.09 -39.81 11.47
N LYS A 1032 -25.30 -38.74 11.25
CA LYS A 1032 -24.58 -38.53 9.98
C LYS A 1032 -23.52 -39.62 9.77
N ARG A 1033 -22.77 -39.99 10.81
CA ARG A 1033 -21.77 -41.07 10.78
C ARG A 1033 -22.39 -42.42 10.46
N LEU A 1034 -23.52 -42.74 11.09
CA LEU A 1034 -24.28 -43.98 10.89
C LEU A 1034 -25.06 -44.00 9.56
N LYS A 1035 -25.01 -42.92 8.76
CA LYS A 1035 -25.70 -42.78 7.47
C LYS A 1035 -27.19 -43.15 7.54
N GLN A 1036 -27.84 -42.79 8.65
CA GLN A 1036 -29.24 -43.14 8.89
C GLN A 1036 -30.18 -42.40 7.91
N GLY A 1037 -31.06 -43.15 7.25
CA GLY A 1037 -32.03 -42.61 6.29
C GLY A 1037 -33.21 -41.90 6.96
N LEU A 1038 -34.06 -41.26 6.16
CA LEU A 1038 -35.24 -40.51 6.61
C LEU A 1038 -36.10 -41.35 7.57
N TYR A 1039 -36.47 -40.77 8.71
CA TYR A 1039 -37.39 -41.40 9.65
C TYR A 1039 -38.84 -41.05 9.27
N ARG A 1040 -39.70 -42.07 9.24
CA ARG A 1040 -41.16 -41.91 9.17
C ARG A 1040 -41.74 -42.71 10.32
N HIS A 1041 -42.57 -42.06 11.13
CA HIS A 1041 -43.16 -42.71 12.28
C HIS A 1041 -44.13 -43.83 11.81
N PRO A 1042 -44.05 -45.03 12.39
CA PRO A 1042 -44.95 -46.13 12.06
C PRO A 1042 -46.42 -45.78 12.27
N TRP A 1043 -47.32 -46.31 11.43
CA TRP A 1043 -48.75 -45.99 11.49
C TRP A 1043 -49.50 -46.68 12.64
N ASP A 1044 -48.99 -47.82 13.10
CA ASP A 1044 -49.50 -48.58 14.24
C ASP A 1044 -49.29 -47.88 15.59
N ASP A 1045 -48.32 -46.95 15.67
CA ASP A 1045 -48.05 -46.13 16.85
C ASP A 1045 -48.84 -44.80 16.87
N ILE A 1046 -49.69 -44.55 15.85
CA ILE A 1046 -50.52 -43.35 15.73
C ILE A 1046 -52.00 -43.70 15.80
N SER A 1047 -52.70 -43.20 16.81
CA SER A 1047 -54.16 -43.29 16.89
C SER A 1047 -54.82 -42.24 15.99
N TYR A 1048 -55.25 -42.65 14.80
CA TYR A 1048 -55.98 -41.79 13.86
C TYR A 1048 -57.47 -41.68 14.24
N VAL A 1049 -57.79 -40.77 15.17
CA VAL A 1049 -59.18 -40.43 15.53
C VAL A 1049 -59.67 -39.30 14.61
N LEU A 1050 -59.90 -39.64 13.34
CA LEU A 1050 -60.39 -38.69 12.34
C LEU A 1050 -61.90 -38.45 12.53
N PRO A 1051 -62.39 -37.21 12.39
CA PRO A 1051 -63.84 -36.95 12.36
C PRO A 1051 -64.49 -37.67 11.17
N GLU A 1052 -65.65 -38.29 11.37
CA GLU A 1052 -66.45 -38.79 10.24
C GLU A 1052 -66.91 -37.61 9.37
N HIS A 1053 -66.84 -37.79 8.04
CA HIS A 1053 -67.09 -36.82 6.97
C HIS A 1053 -67.90 -35.57 7.38
N MET A 1054 -67.26 -34.38 7.36
CA MET A 1054 -68.00 -33.12 7.18
C MET A 1054 -68.62 -33.16 5.77
N SER A 1055 -69.90 -33.52 5.67
CA SER A 1055 -70.71 -33.24 4.48
C SER A 1055 -70.83 -31.73 4.31
N MET A 1056 -70.70 -31.21 3.08
CA MET A 1056 -71.29 -29.91 2.75
C MET A 1056 -72.78 -29.91 3.03
#